data_AF-A0A9X3SSQ3-F1
#
_entry.id   AF-A0A9X3SSQ3-F1
#
_cell.length_a   1.000
_cell.length_b   1.000
_cell.length_c   1.000
_cell.angle_alpha   90.00
_cell.angle_beta   90.00
_cell.angle_gamma   90.00
#
_symmetry.space_group_name_H-M   'P 1'
#
loop_
_entity.id
_entity.type
_entity.pdbx_description
1 polymer ?
#
loop_
_entity_poly.entity_id
_entity_poly.type
_entity_poly.pdbx_seq_one_letter_code
_entity_poly.pdbx_strand_id
1 'polypeptide(L)'
;MLSILAFKTTPSAQAQGGAQVLISEVSNAGPRGSADEIIELTNYGDAPADLTGWQVYRCAATGSRSYDPQLPPFDGVIVGPGETFLIANAAGTVEADAYYEVSLANDGFGIWLEDGARNLVDAVAVYAAPGDSDCAFSDTPLPNDLNGFRNQTWQRTGFTGVLADDWVKAARTAGEPNATEGDGGPAGGDVLVSELVNGGPAGGSDDFVEFANFGGEQVDVSGWKFYRCWGSGRTDDSSLQATFPAGTVLDPGEAFVAAHTSVSVPSGVGNVRYSVSLANEGFGAMLVDADGTVRDSVGVYEADGFHQPPTGSPCTQGRALPNRLDFGWNQTYQRVGDSGDNAADFVKALRTLGTAGDTVPIEDPEPADNGMRVSELANAGPGGASDEFFELANFGENPVSLAGWRVYRCQEDGRRAPLTQIPEIEDVVLDPGETFVSVHTGSKLFADGDYDAAYSVGLALNGYGVMVLDAEGRPVDAAGVYSAMYSPCTQGLSLFNVLESEYGDSFQRLGATGYNADDFVPAPRSPGSLPEDLRAPTDFTDEELAPVTVDAAPRPLGPSVNGEVLDGPAAELSATAEHTTGEASTIAFTGGAAIDLNPSASKVFTGITDATPPATREIAGEEEAALDGEPIVTETVDGFPFQRFEFKTDDRQWRDFEITWSGTSTGTSELQMYAWNHRAARWDLLDADGGLTGGQITLTGTVAVGSQVRGGRNLDVLIMDGPETQTAFSDDPSEPNLAFKDAAEYDFSLGYVTDTQFLTEGYRDAYAEMSRWIATNTDARGIAYTAHTGDLIQNWLNGNNATERAVDEYEFASDAMGVLDEAGAPYGVTPGNHDTKWGREADLYNQYFPDERYEGQDWYGGAWKEDDAQNHYDVIEADGAKFLFLYLGYYAGEGSIEWANEVIDAHPDHNVVFATHEYLNPDGSLSTPDNYRWTSMADRYWNEIILPNDNVFMVLAGHHHGVALNIKRDVNGVEGRIVVEMMANYQNFTDPNGRFNAGFLRLLQFDLDAGLMAVNTYSPLREEHNAWEYKPADLPYAYDDATDEFVVEVDLNTSYDKRIATDLIAPHAAAEAIGSGSAGDGETIAVAWDDLAYCTSYVWTADAADANGRTARSAAALFDVPGRGGRECD
;
A
#
# COMPACT_ATOMS: atom_id res chain seq x y z
N MET A 1 -16.43 26.96 -10.47
CA MET A 1 -17.32 27.97 -9.82
C MET A 1 -18.68 27.35 -9.53
N LEU A 2 -18.72 26.42 -8.58
CA LEU A 2 -19.91 26.02 -7.85
C LEU A 2 -19.37 25.39 -6.55
N SER A 3 -19.48 26.08 -5.42
CA SER A 3 -19.06 25.52 -4.13
C SER A 3 -20.27 24.83 -3.51
N ILE A 4 -20.15 23.53 -3.22
CA ILE A 4 -21.09 22.79 -2.39
C ILE A 4 -20.62 22.89 -0.93
N LEU A 5 -21.54 22.91 0.03
CA LEU A 5 -21.26 23.27 1.43
C LEU A 5 -21.09 22.03 2.29
N ALA A 6 -19.88 21.79 2.79
CA ALA A 6 -19.67 20.99 4.00
C ALA A 6 -19.89 21.87 5.25
N PHE A 7 -20.70 21.40 6.20
CA PHE A 7 -21.02 22.14 7.43
C PHE A 7 -20.19 21.66 8.63
N LYS A 8 -19.12 22.39 8.97
CA LYS A 8 -18.70 22.56 10.37
C LYS A 8 -18.75 24.05 10.72
N THR A 9 -19.84 24.47 11.36
CA THR A 9 -19.97 25.84 11.86
C THR A 9 -19.18 26.00 13.15
N THR A 10 -17.94 26.48 13.05
CA THR A 10 -17.20 27.03 14.20
C THR A 10 -18.08 28.04 14.94
N PRO A 11 -18.15 28.02 16.29
CA PRO A 11 -19.04 28.92 17.02
C PRO A 11 -18.63 30.39 16.81
N SER A 12 -19.43 31.15 16.06
CA SER A 12 -19.21 32.59 15.86
C SER A 12 -19.08 33.30 17.21
N ALA A 13 -18.00 34.05 17.40
CA ALA A 13 -17.60 34.63 18.70
C ALA A 13 -18.64 35.61 19.29
N GLN A 14 -19.64 35.07 19.99
CA GLN A 14 -20.30 35.76 21.07
C GLN A 14 -19.40 35.63 22.30
N ALA A 15 -19.07 36.76 22.94
CA ALA A 15 -18.20 36.77 24.12
C ALA A 15 -18.78 35.90 25.25
N GLN A 16 -18.21 34.71 25.42
CA GLN A 16 -18.45 33.85 26.58
C GLN A 16 -17.60 34.40 27.74
N GLY A 17 -18.23 34.75 28.86
CA GLY A 17 -17.49 35.10 30.08
C GLY A 17 -16.88 33.84 30.69
N GLY A 18 -15.60 33.88 31.04
CA GLY A 18 -14.80 32.71 31.37
C GLY A 18 -13.30 32.94 31.14
N ALA A 19 -12.54 31.86 31.25
CA ALA A 19 -11.14 31.83 30.83
C ALA A 19 -11.04 31.56 29.32
N GLN A 20 -10.05 32.15 28.65
CA GLN A 20 -9.77 31.92 27.24
C GLN A 20 -8.26 31.96 27.02
N VAL A 21 -7.59 30.82 27.26
CA VAL A 21 -6.15 30.70 27.02
C VAL A 21 -5.89 30.27 25.59
N LEU A 22 -5.09 31.06 24.89
CA LEU A 22 -4.62 30.82 23.52
C LEU A 22 -3.10 30.98 23.48
N ILE A 23 -2.47 30.40 22.46
CA ILE A 23 -1.06 30.61 22.15
C ILE A 23 -0.91 32.05 21.66
N SER A 24 -0.09 32.86 22.32
CA SER A 24 0.07 34.30 22.03
C SER A 24 1.32 34.63 21.22
N GLU A 25 2.44 33.95 21.45
CA GLU A 25 3.71 34.23 20.78
C GLU A 25 4.54 32.96 20.58
N VAL A 26 5.12 32.76 19.39
CA VAL A 26 5.94 31.58 19.08
C VAL A 26 7.18 31.93 18.23
N SER A 27 8.29 31.22 18.47
CA SER A 27 9.38 31.13 17.49
C SER A 27 10.23 29.87 17.63
N ASN A 28 10.65 29.32 16.49
CA ASN A 28 11.63 28.24 16.37
C ASN A 28 13.09 28.75 16.34
N ALA A 29 13.32 30.06 16.50
CA ALA A 29 14.66 30.64 16.56
C ALA A 29 14.71 31.95 17.37
N GLY A 30 15.94 32.40 17.67
CA GLY A 30 16.30 33.75 18.07
C GLY A 30 17.77 34.03 17.74
N PRO A 31 18.44 35.02 18.34
CA PRO A 31 19.80 35.42 17.97
C PRO A 31 20.84 34.30 18.12
N ARG A 32 20.67 33.39 19.08
CA ARG A 32 21.50 32.18 19.26
C ARG A 32 20.94 30.93 18.57
N GLY A 33 20.12 31.08 17.53
CA GLY A 33 19.48 29.98 16.81
C GLY A 33 18.37 29.30 17.62
N SER A 34 18.24 27.97 17.53
CA SER A 34 17.26 27.16 18.28
C SER A 34 17.45 27.20 19.80
N ALA A 35 18.56 27.73 20.30
CA ALA A 35 18.74 27.92 21.73
C ALA A 35 17.82 29.01 22.32
N ASP A 36 17.25 29.91 21.50
CA ASP A 36 16.39 31.04 21.94
C ASP A 36 14.91 30.86 21.59
N GLU A 37 14.43 29.64 21.37
CA GLU A 37 13.02 29.35 21.04
C GLU A 37 12.06 29.67 22.20
N ILE A 38 10.83 30.07 21.86
CA ILE A 38 9.75 30.31 22.84
C ILE A 38 8.38 29.83 22.35
N ILE A 39 7.52 29.56 23.33
CA ILE A 39 6.07 29.40 23.20
C ILE A 39 5.45 30.20 24.35
N GLU A 40 4.50 31.07 24.08
CA GLU A 40 3.77 31.81 25.11
C GLU A 40 2.28 31.51 25.03
N LEU A 41 1.63 31.38 26.20
CA LEU A 41 0.19 31.26 26.34
C LEU A 41 -0.36 32.51 27.04
N THR A 42 -1.46 33.10 26.55
CA THR A 42 -2.12 34.26 27.17
C THR A 42 -3.59 33.96 27.46
N ASN A 43 -4.06 34.32 28.66
CA ASN A 43 -5.49 34.30 28.98
C ASN A 43 -6.18 35.60 28.54
N TYR A 44 -6.80 35.59 27.36
CA TYR A 44 -7.59 36.70 26.81
C TYR A 44 -8.99 36.84 27.44
N GLY A 45 -9.38 35.91 28.33
CA GLY A 45 -10.69 35.88 29.01
C GLY A 45 -10.84 36.85 30.17
N ASP A 46 -12.00 36.82 30.85
CA ASP A 46 -12.32 37.67 32.00
C ASP A 46 -12.29 36.93 33.36
N ALA A 47 -12.00 35.63 33.37
CA ALA A 47 -11.77 34.82 34.57
C ALA A 47 -10.42 34.06 34.52
N PRO A 48 -9.80 33.73 35.67
CA PRO A 48 -8.57 32.93 35.71
C PRO A 48 -8.77 31.53 35.13
N ALA A 49 -7.80 31.06 34.36
CA ALA A 49 -7.70 29.70 33.86
C ALA A 49 -6.95 28.82 34.88
N ASP A 50 -7.43 27.60 35.14
CA ASP A 50 -6.66 26.54 35.79
C ASP A 50 -6.22 25.57 34.69
N LEU A 51 -4.92 25.46 34.47
CA LEU A 51 -4.33 24.67 33.39
C LEU A 51 -3.88 23.28 33.88
N THR A 52 -4.26 22.87 35.10
CA THR A 52 -3.86 21.57 35.65
C THR A 52 -4.28 20.42 34.73
N GLY A 53 -3.32 19.60 34.31
CA GLY A 53 -3.48 18.50 33.36
C GLY A 53 -3.34 18.88 31.88
N TRP A 54 -3.29 20.18 31.52
CA TRP A 54 -3.10 20.61 30.13
C TRP A 54 -1.72 20.22 29.61
N GLN A 55 -1.64 20.05 28.28
CA GLN A 55 -0.43 19.59 27.59
C GLN A 55 -0.14 20.44 26.35
N VAL A 56 1.16 20.69 26.12
CA VAL A 56 1.66 21.36 24.90
C VAL A 56 2.37 20.30 24.06
N TYR A 57 2.06 20.24 22.77
CA TYR A 57 2.69 19.39 21.76
C TYR A 57 3.32 20.27 20.66
N ARG A 58 4.25 19.68 19.90
CA ARG A 58 4.83 20.28 18.69
C ARG A 58 4.37 19.51 17.45
N CYS A 59 4.20 20.19 16.32
CA CYS A 59 4.24 19.56 15.00
C CYS A 59 5.69 19.58 14.48
N ALA A 60 6.10 18.50 13.84
CA ALA A 60 7.46 18.29 13.33
C ALA A 60 7.66 18.90 11.93
N ALA A 61 8.88 18.80 11.37
CA ALA A 61 9.17 19.27 10.00
C ALA A 61 8.26 18.63 8.93
N THR A 62 7.76 17.41 9.19
CA THR A 62 6.83 16.65 8.35
C THR A 62 5.38 17.16 8.37
N GLY A 63 5.08 18.17 9.19
CA GLY A 63 3.71 18.67 9.43
C GLY A 63 2.97 17.92 10.53
N SER A 64 3.29 16.65 10.78
CA SER A 64 2.57 15.81 11.74
C SER A 64 2.88 16.16 13.21
N ARG A 65 1.89 16.01 14.08
CA ARG A 65 1.94 16.19 15.53
C ARG A 65 2.81 15.13 16.20
N SER A 66 3.71 15.56 17.07
CA SER A 66 4.51 14.70 17.95
C SER A 66 3.63 13.89 18.91
N TYR A 67 3.92 12.59 19.05
CA TYR A 67 3.30 11.72 20.05
C TYR A 67 3.68 12.13 21.49
N ASP A 68 4.97 12.39 21.73
CA ASP A 68 5.41 12.93 23.02
C ASP A 68 5.04 14.41 23.15
N PRO A 69 4.53 14.86 24.31
CA PRO A 69 4.32 16.27 24.58
C PRO A 69 5.65 17.01 24.74
N GLN A 70 5.63 18.30 24.42
CA GLN A 70 6.78 19.21 24.53
C GLN A 70 7.18 19.49 25.99
N LEU A 71 6.24 19.31 26.92
CA LEU A 71 6.42 19.43 28.36
C LEU A 71 5.63 18.34 29.10
N PRO A 72 6.01 17.98 30.34
CA PRO A 72 5.11 17.27 31.25
C PRO A 72 3.77 18.02 31.43
N PRO A 73 2.65 17.33 31.67
CA PRO A 73 1.37 17.98 31.94
C PRO A 73 1.47 18.98 33.10
N PHE A 74 0.83 20.14 32.97
CA PHE A 74 0.93 21.20 33.97
C PHE A 74 0.29 20.80 35.31
N ASP A 75 0.91 21.19 36.44
CA ASP A 75 0.42 20.92 37.80
C ASP A 75 0.24 22.24 38.57
N GLY A 76 -1.01 22.61 38.88
CA GLY A 76 -1.34 23.80 39.68
C GLY A 76 -1.05 25.15 39.00
N VAL A 77 -0.86 25.17 37.67
CA VAL A 77 -0.65 26.40 36.89
C VAL A 77 -2.00 27.13 36.75
N ILE A 78 -2.04 28.38 37.21
CA ILE A 78 -3.22 29.26 37.11
C ILE A 78 -2.80 30.56 36.42
N VAL A 79 -3.50 30.92 35.34
CA VAL A 79 -3.23 32.12 34.53
C VAL A 79 -4.40 33.10 34.65
N GLY A 80 -4.20 34.26 35.27
CA GLY A 80 -5.22 35.29 35.44
C GLY A 80 -5.58 36.03 34.15
N PRO A 81 -6.69 36.80 34.13
CA PRO A 81 -7.10 37.62 32.98
C PRO A 81 -6.01 38.61 32.54
N GLY A 82 -5.51 38.44 31.31
CA GLY A 82 -4.41 39.23 30.75
C GLY A 82 -3.02 38.90 31.32
N GLU A 83 -2.88 37.78 32.05
CA GLU A 83 -1.56 37.22 32.41
C GLU A 83 -1.09 36.25 31.32
N THR A 84 0.23 36.14 31.17
CA THR A 84 0.92 35.21 30.26
C THR A 84 1.48 34.01 31.04
N PHE A 85 1.82 32.95 30.32
CA PHE A 85 2.65 31.85 30.80
C PHE A 85 3.70 31.55 29.73
N LEU A 86 4.97 31.85 30.02
CA LEU A 86 6.05 31.79 29.05
C LEU A 86 6.82 30.47 29.16
N ILE A 87 7.09 29.85 28.01
CA ILE A 87 7.83 28.60 27.86
C ILE A 87 9.03 28.88 26.95
N ALA A 88 10.22 28.40 27.30
CA ALA A 88 11.43 28.56 26.49
C ALA A 88 12.22 27.25 26.31
N ASN A 89 13.15 27.22 25.35
CA ASN A 89 14.13 26.13 25.26
C ASN A 89 15.11 26.18 26.46
N ALA A 90 15.46 25.02 27.03
CA ALA A 90 16.35 24.89 28.19
C ALA A 90 17.83 25.24 27.90
N ALA A 91 18.23 25.30 26.62
CA ALA A 91 19.49 25.91 26.18
C ALA A 91 19.43 27.47 26.15
N GLY A 92 18.29 28.03 26.58
CA GLY A 92 17.91 29.43 26.63
C GLY A 92 18.76 30.34 27.50
N THR A 93 18.62 31.64 27.22
CA THR A 93 18.85 32.73 28.18
C THR A 93 17.59 33.59 28.37
N VAL A 94 16.43 33.09 27.94
CA VAL A 94 15.12 33.65 28.23
C VAL A 94 14.70 33.15 29.62
N GLU A 95 14.37 34.07 30.52
CA GLU A 95 13.75 33.72 31.81
C GLU A 95 12.27 33.42 31.54
N ALA A 96 11.86 32.17 31.73
CA ALA A 96 10.53 31.64 31.44
C ALA A 96 9.95 30.86 32.64
N ASP A 97 8.64 30.63 32.65
CA ASP A 97 7.92 29.88 33.70
C ASP A 97 8.14 28.36 33.59
N ALA A 98 8.31 27.86 32.36
CA ALA A 98 8.65 26.47 32.06
C ALA A 98 9.69 26.34 30.93
N TYR A 99 10.35 25.18 30.84
CA TYR A 99 11.43 24.93 29.88
C TYR A 99 11.34 23.53 29.25
N TYR A 100 11.59 23.42 27.94
CA TYR A 100 11.70 22.16 27.20
C TYR A 100 13.12 21.90 26.67
N GLU A 101 13.48 20.62 26.47
CA GLU A 101 14.81 20.23 25.98
C GLU A 101 14.86 19.93 24.46
N VAL A 102 13.73 19.51 23.87
CA VAL A 102 13.64 19.18 22.42
C VAL A 102 13.35 20.44 21.63
N SER A 103 14.23 20.82 20.71
CA SER A 103 14.08 22.05 19.91
C SER A 103 12.91 21.97 18.91
N LEU A 104 12.39 23.14 18.52
CA LEU A 104 11.37 23.25 17.49
C LEU A 104 12.01 23.11 16.10
N ALA A 105 11.30 22.45 15.19
CA ALA A 105 11.86 22.00 13.91
C ALA A 105 12.29 23.16 12.98
N ASN A 106 13.27 22.87 12.13
CA ASN A 106 13.96 23.86 11.31
C ASN A 106 13.12 24.34 10.14
N ASP A 107 12.64 23.38 9.36
CA ASP A 107 12.17 23.56 7.98
C ASP A 107 10.65 23.81 7.94
N GLY A 108 9.97 23.44 9.03
CA GLY A 108 8.66 23.92 9.46
C GLY A 108 8.38 23.46 10.90
N PHE A 109 7.48 24.13 11.62
CA PHE A 109 7.09 23.75 12.98
C PHE A 109 5.66 24.17 13.31
N GLY A 110 5.01 23.51 14.26
CA GLY A 110 3.76 23.98 14.84
C GLY A 110 3.68 23.73 16.33
N ILE A 111 2.75 24.39 17.01
CA ILE A 111 2.42 24.19 18.43
C ILE A 111 0.94 23.81 18.54
N TRP A 112 0.64 22.79 19.34
CA TRP A 112 -0.71 22.26 19.57
C TRP A 112 -0.99 22.19 21.08
N LEU A 113 -2.11 22.76 21.54
CA LEU A 113 -2.44 22.91 22.95
C LEU A 113 -3.71 22.11 23.31
N GLU A 114 -3.62 21.25 24.32
CA GLU A 114 -4.73 20.43 24.81
C GLU A 114 -5.05 20.66 26.29
N ASP A 115 -6.33 20.51 26.64
CA ASP A 115 -6.78 20.50 28.03
C ASP A 115 -6.52 19.15 28.72
N GLY A 116 -6.77 19.10 30.04
CA GLY A 116 -6.62 17.89 30.85
C GLY A 116 -7.62 16.75 30.55
N ALA A 117 -8.43 16.87 29.50
CA ALA A 117 -9.31 15.84 28.96
C ALA A 117 -8.99 15.51 27.48
N ARG A 118 -7.81 15.93 26.98
CA ARG A 118 -7.35 15.79 25.58
C ARG A 118 -8.21 16.54 24.54
N ASN A 119 -9.00 17.54 24.94
CA ASN A 119 -9.64 18.43 23.97
C ASN A 119 -8.60 19.43 23.45
N LEU A 120 -8.54 19.60 22.14
CA LEU A 120 -7.84 20.72 21.50
C LEU A 120 -8.39 22.06 22.02
N VAL A 121 -7.49 22.97 22.37
CA VAL A 121 -7.79 24.35 22.79
C VAL A 121 -7.37 25.37 21.73
N ASP A 122 -6.15 25.23 21.19
CA ASP A 122 -5.57 26.14 20.20
C ASP A 122 -4.39 25.47 19.47
N ALA A 123 -4.07 25.91 18.26
CA ALA A 123 -2.80 25.56 17.60
C ALA A 123 -2.33 26.67 16.65
N VAL A 124 -1.07 26.56 16.22
CA VAL A 124 -0.49 27.39 15.17
C VAL A 124 0.55 26.60 14.40
N ALA A 125 0.51 26.68 13.07
CA ALA A 125 1.48 26.07 12.16
C ALA A 125 2.31 27.14 11.45
N VAL A 126 3.60 26.86 11.26
CA VAL A 126 4.59 27.74 10.64
C VAL A 126 5.46 26.94 9.66
N TYR A 127 5.09 26.93 8.39
CA TYR A 127 5.68 26.09 7.33
C TYR A 127 5.91 26.91 6.04
N ALA A 128 6.57 26.31 5.04
CA ALA A 128 6.74 26.91 3.73
C ALA A 128 5.68 26.37 2.77
N ALA A 129 4.90 27.26 2.14
CA ALA A 129 3.92 26.86 1.11
C ALA A 129 4.63 26.17 -0.08
N PRO A 130 4.03 25.13 -0.71
CA PRO A 130 2.67 24.60 -0.50
C PRO A 130 2.48 23.67 0.71
N GLY A 131 3.43 23.61 1.65
CA GLY A 131 3.40 22.66 2.76
C GLY A 131 2.32 22.87 3.83
N ASP A 132 2.06 21.79 4.55
CA ASP A 132 0.88 21.53 5.39
C ASP A 132 1.24 20.92 6.77
N SER A 133 0.32 20.92 7.73
CA SER A 133 0.55 20.47 9.12
C SER A 133 -0.75 20.19 9.90
N ASP A 134 -0.73 19.20 10.81
CA ASP A 134 -1.82 18.95 11.78
C ASP A 134 -2.18 20.23 12.56
N CYS A 135 -1.16 20.97 12.99
CA CYS A 135 -1.29 22.25 13.70
C CYS A 135 -1.94 23.41 12.89
N ALA A 136 -2.35 23.18 11.63
CA ALA A 136 -2.93 24.20 10.74
C ALA A 136 -4.47 24.11 10.59
N PHE A 137 -5.09 22.97 10.95
CA PHE A 137 -6.55 22.75 10.85
C PHE A 137 -7.18 23.06 9.49
N SER A 138 -6.51 22.67 8.40
CA SER A 138 -6.93 22.93 7.02
C SER A 138 -7.01 24.43 6.64
N ASP A 139 -6.37 25.31 7.42
CA ASP A 139 -6.00 26.67 7.01
C ASP A 139 -4.55 26.71 6.51
N THR A 140 -4.15 27.79 5.84
CA THR A 140 -2.78 27.98 5.34
C THR A 140 -1.80 28.24 6.50
N PRO A 141 -0.71 27.46 6.66
CA PRO A 141 0.30 27.75 7.67
C PRO A 141 0.93 29.14 7.53
N LEU A 142 1.40 29.70 8.64
CA LEU A 142 2.19 30.93 8.63
C LEU A 142 3.54 30.68 7.93
N PRO A 143 4.10 31.66 7.20
CA PRO A 143 5.42 31.49 6.59
C PRO A 143 6.53 31.15 7.61
N ASN A 144 7.31 30.10 7.33
CA ASN A 144 8.55 29.81 8.06
C ASN A 144 9.70 30.76 7.65
N ASP A 145 9.54 32.05 7.95
CA ASP A 145 10.43 33.13 7.52
C ASP A 145 10.80 34.10 8.67
N LEU A 146 10.87 33.58 9.90
CA LEU A 146 11.29 34.31 11.10
C LEU A 146 12.79 34.65 11.07
N ASN A 147 13.12 35.93 11.26
CA ASN A 147 14.51 36.40 11.37
C ASN A 147 15.03 36.27 12.82
N GLY A 148 15.86 35.25 13.06
CA GLY A 148 16.45 34.99 14.37
C GLY A 148 17.35 36.11 14.89
N PHE A 149 18.22 36.72 14.08
CA PHE A 149 19.10 37.81 14.57
C PHE A 149 18.32 39.10 14.90
N ARG A 150 17.21 39.39 14.21
CA ARG A 150 16.26 40.46 14.59
C ARG A 150 15.41 40.10 15.81
N ASN A 151 15.57 38.88 16.34
CA ASN A 151 14.78 38.33 17.45
C ASN A 151 13.27 38.37 17.13
N GLN A 152 12.90 37.99 15.90
CA GLN A 152 11.50 37.95 15.46
C GLN A 152 10.74 36.74 16.01
N THR A 153 9.44 36.92 16.18
CA THR A 153 8.46 35.91 16.58
C THR A 153 7.16 36.12 15.80
N TRP A 154 6.34 35.08 15.69
CA TRP A 154 4.94 35.22 15.29
C TRP A 154 4.13 35.57 16.54
N GLN A 155 3.34 36.66 16.48
CA GLN A 155 2.57 37.21 17.59
C GLN A 155 1.08 37.32 17.21
N ARG A 156 0.20 36.80 18.06
CA ARG A 156 -1.25 36.80 17.87
C ARG A 156 -1.84 38.20 18.10
N THR A 157 -2.54 38.71 17.09
CA THR A 157 -3.34 39.95 17.10
C THR A 157 -4.85 39.69 17.03
N GLY A 158 -5.27 38.50 16.57
CA GLY A 158 -6.66 38.10 16.38
C GLY A 158 -7.00 36.71 16.93
N PHE A 159 -8.29 36.39 16.84
CA PHE A 159 -8.88 35.09 17.20
C PHE A 159 -10.11 34.79 16.31
N THR A 160 -9.98 35.08 15.03
CA THR A 160 -10.92 34.73 13.96
C THR A 160 -10.91 33.23 13.65
N GLY A 161 -9.77 32.56 13.89
CA GLY A 161 -9.52 31.18 13.48
C GLY A 161 -8.81 31.05 12.14
N VAL A 162 -8.44 32.16 11.48
CA VAL A 162 -7.62 32.18 10.26
C VAL A 162 -6.23 32.70 10.62
N LEU A 163 -5.20 31.89 10.45
CA LEU A 163 -3.82 32.18 10.86
C LEU A 163 -3.31 33.47 10.21
N ALA A 164 -3.57 33.66 8.91
CA ALA A 164 -3.14 34.84 8.15
C ALA A 164 -3.83 36.16 8.57
N ASP A 165 -5.02 36.10 9.17
CA ASP A 165 -5.72 37.28 9.73
C ASP A 165 -5.38 37.49 11.22
N ASP A 166 -5.01 36.42 11.95
CA ASP A 166 -4.84 36.43 13.40
C ASP A 166 -3.40 36.71 13.87
N TRP A 167 -2.38 36.57 13.03
CA TRP A 167 -0.97 36.65 13.45
C TRP A 167 -0.14 37.67 12.66
N VAL A 168 0.82 38.33 13.33
CA VAL A 168 1.82 39.20 12.70
C VAL A 168 3.24 38.78 13.07
N LYS A 169 4.18 38.97 12.15
CA LYS A 169 5.60 38.79 12.42
C LYS A 169 6.19 40.08 13.00
N ALA A 170 6.70 40.04 14.21
CA ALA A 170 7.19 41.21 14.93
C ALA A 170 8.44 40.89 15.75
N ALA A 171 9.09 41.90 16.34
CA ALA A 171 10.17 41.71 17.29
C ALA A 171 9.62 41.23 18.65
N ARG A 172 10.29 40.24 19.26
CA ARG A 172 9.84 39.49 20.44
C ARG A 172 9.29 40.36 21.59
N THR A 173 8.14 39.94 22.13
CA THR A 173 7.45 40.61 23.26
C THR A 173 7.44 39.81 24.57
N ALA A 174 7.50 38.48 24.52
CA ALA A 174 7.71 37.50 25.60
C ALA A 174 7.65 38.05 27.04
N GLY A 175 6.48 37.93 27.66
CA GLY A 175 6.16 38.44 29.01
C GLY A 175 5.56 39.86 29.04
N GLU A 176 5.50 40.55 27.89
CA GLU A 176 4.84 41.83 27.69
C GLU A 176 3.78 41.72 26.56
N PRO A 177 2.83 42.66 26.43
CA PRO A 177 1.78 42.55 25.42
C PRO A 177 2.28 42.56 23.97
N ASN A 178 1.82 41.60 23.17
CA ASN A 178 2.06 41.47 21.73
C ASN A 178 1.99 42.79 20.95
N ALA A 179 2.82 42.89 19.91
CA ALA A 179 2.70 43.92 18.88
C ALA A 179 1.34 43.83 18.17
N THR A 180 0.85 44.97 17.69
CA THR A 180 -0.43 45.10 16.96
C THR A 180 -0.24 45.48 15.49
N GLU A 181 1.00 45.63 15.06
CA GLU A 181 1.43 45.86 13.68
C GLU A 181 2.68 44.99 13.46
N GLY A 182 2.76 44.28 12.33
CA GLY A 182 3.95 43.52 11.96
C GLY A 182 5.14 44.42 11.62
N ASP A 183 6.36 43.88 11.66
CA ASP A 183 7.54 44.67 11.30
C ASP A 183 7.63 44.91 9.79
N GLY A 184 8.15 46.09 9.40
CA GLY A 184 8.12 46.57 8.02
C GLY A 184 9.11 45.89 7.06
N GLY A 185 9.62 44.70 7.39
CA GLY A 185 10.58 43.97 6.56
C GLY A 185 11.91 44.71 6.35
N PRO A 186 12.50 44.64 5.14
CA PRO A 186 13.60 45.50 4.70
C PRO A 186 13.15 46.95 4.49
N ALA A 187 13.86 47.90 5.11
CA ALA A 187 13.69 49.32 4.83
C ALA A 187 14.57 49.71 3.62
N GLY A 188 14.03 49.45 2.42
CA GLY A 188 14.71 49.60 1.14
C GLY A 188 15.44 50.93 0.94
N GLY A 189 16.46 50.92 0.09
CA GLY A 189 17.33 52.06 -0.15
C GLY A 189 18.26 51.86 -1.35
N ASP A 190 19.15 52.83 -1.56
CA ASP A 190 19.96 52.94 -2.78
C ASP A 190 21.00 51.83 -2.99
N VAL A 191 21.37 51.06 -1.95
CA VAL A 191 22.35 49.97 -2.03
C VAL A 191 21.65 48.62 -1.83
N LEU A 192 21.68 47.79 -2.88
CA LEU A 192 20.99 46.50 -2.98
C LEU A 192 21.98 45.40 -3.40
N VAL A 193 21.62 44.14 -3.15
CA VAL A 193 22.24 42.97 -3.79
C VAL A 193 22.06 43.10 -5.30
N SER A 194 23.15 43.01 -6.05
CA SER A 194 23.18 43.15 -7.51
C SER A 194 23.46 41.83 -8.22
N GLU A 195 24.29 40.98 -7.62
CA GLU A 195 24.64 39.66 -8.14
C GLU A 195 24.86 38.67 -6.97
N LEU A 196 24.40 37.43 -7.07
CA LEU A 196 24.66 36.39 -6.06
C LEU A 196 24.75 34.97 -6.64
N VAL A 197 25.60 34.13 -6.03
CA VAL A 197 25.76 32.71 -6.40
C VAL A 197 26.43 31.89 -5.28
N ASN A 198 25.94 30.66 -5.03
CA ASN A 198 26.48 29.68 -4.08
C ASN A 198 27.45 28.65 -4.72
N GLY A 199 28.17 29.05 -5.76
CA GLY A 199 29.12 28.22 -6.49
C GLY A 199 29.63 28.86 -7.78
N GLY A 200 30.49 28.16 -8.53
CA GLY A 200 31.02 28.64 -9.81
C GLY A 200 31.94 27.64 -10.50
N PRO A 201 32.57 28.02 -11.63
CA PRO A 201 33.45 27.13 -12.40
C PRO A 201 34.67 26.62 -11.63
N ALA A 202 35.07 27.27 -10.53
CA ALA A 202 36.13 26.77 -9.65
C ALA A 202 35.63 25.83 -8.52
N GLY A 203 34.34 25.48 -8.50
CA GLY A 203 33.72 24.54 -7.56
C GLY A 203 32.71 25.18 -6.59
N GLY A 204 32.20 24.39 -5.64
CA GLY A 204 31.16 24.84 -4.70
C GLY A 204 31.52 26.04 -3.82
N SER A 205 32.82 26.27 -3.58
CA SER A 205 33.33 27.43 -2.84
C SER A 205 33.78 28.61 -3.72
N ASP A 206 33.35 28.65 -4.98
CA ASP A 206 33.49 29.80 -5.89
C ASP A 206 32.30 30.76 -5.73
N ASP A 207 31.86 30.97 -4.49
CA ASP A 207 30.63 31.66 -4.08
C ASP A 207 30.84 33.12 -3.62
N PHE A 208 29.88 33.99 -3.94
CA PHE A 208 29.91 35.41 -3.57
C PHE A 208 28.53 36.08 -3.60
N VAL A 209 28.47 37.28 -3.01
CA VAL A 209 27.37 38.24 -3.13
C VAL A 209 27.96 39.63 -3.43
N GLU A 210 27.45 40.29 -4.47
CA GLU A 210 27.75 41.67 -4.83
C GLU A 210 26.62 42.60 -4.38
N PHE A 211 27.00 43.76 -3.85
CA PHE A 211 26.08 44.84 -3.49
C PHE A 211 26.46 46.09 -4.28
N ALA A 212 25.49 46.76 -4.91
CA ALA A 212 25.75 47.93 -5.73
C ALA A 212 24.82 49.11 -5.38
N ASN A 213 25.33 50.32 -5.59
CA ASN A 213 24.57 51.55 -5.42
C ASN A 213 23.77 51.86 -6.69
N PHE A 214 22.49 51.53 -6.70
CA PHE A 214 21.54 51.86 -7.78
C PHE A 214 20.97 53.28 -7.66
N GLY A 215 21.29 54.00 -6.58
CA GLY A 215 20.81 55.34 -6.29
C GLY A 215 21.46 56.47 -7.07
N GLY A 216 20.99 57.69 -6.80
CA GLY A 216 21.50 58.93 -7.42
C GLY A 216 22.60 59.66 -6.65
N GLU A 217 22.90 59.25 -5.41
CA GLU A 217 23.88 59.88 -4.52
C GLU A 217 24.86 58.85 -3.93
N GLN A 218 25.98 59.33 -3.38
CA GLN A 218 27.02 58.50 -2.77
C GLN A 218 26.60 57.98 -1.39
N VAL A 219 26.77 56.69 -1.12
CA VAL A 219 26.34 56.03 0.14
C VAL A 219 27.55 55.55 0.95
N ASP A 220 27.61 55.91 2.24
CA ASP A 220 28.60 55.38 3.19
C ASP A 220 28.11 54.06 3.78
N VAL A 221 28.78 52.97 3.40
CA VAL A 221 28.46 51.59 3.82
C VAL A 221 29.42 51.09 4.90
N SER A 222 30.16 51.99 5.55
CA SER A 222 31.11 51.67 6.63
C SER A 222 30.45 50.91 7.78
N GLY A 223 30.91 49.70 8.07
CA GLY A 223 30.39 48.90 9.19
C GLY A 223 29.02 48.27 8.94
N TRP A 224 28.45 48.40 7.74
CA TRP A 224 27.32 47.57 7.30
C TRP A 224 27.71 46.09 7.34
N LYS A 225 26.72 45.20 7.45
CA LYS A 225 26.90 43.76 7.60
C LYS A 225 26.19 43.02 6.50
N PHE A 226 26.79 41.92 6.09
CA PHE A 226 26.17 40.88 5.27
C PHE A 226 25.96 39.66 6.16
N TYR A 227 24.70 39.24 6.32
CA TYR A 227 24.30 37.96 6.90
C TYR A 227 23.87 37.04 5.75
N ARG A 228 24.20 35.75 5.83
CA ARG A 228 23.63 34.73 4.92
C ARG A 228 22.43 34.05 5.57
N CYS A 229 21.59 33.42 4.77
CA CYS A 229 20.65 32.41 5.24
C CYS A 229 21.19 31.00 4.97
N TRP A 230 20.83 30.05 5.84
CA TRP A 230 21.25 28.64 5.75
C TRP A 230 20.41 27.84 4.73
N GLY A 231 20.72 26.55 4.53
CA GLY A 231 19.93 25.65 3.67
C GLY A 231 18.46 25.57 4.12
N SER A 232 18.23 25.42 5.43
CA SER A 232 16.91 25.50 6.10
C SER A 232 16.33 26.92 6.20
N GLY A 233 16.74 27.84 5.32
CA GLY A 233 16.24 29.21 5.23
C GLY A 233 16.60 30.17 6.39
N ARG A 234 16.87 29.68 7.59
CA ARG A 234 17.06 30.45 8.83
C ARG A 234 18.25 31.42 8.81
N THR A 235 18.23 32.42 9.71
CA THR A 235 19.33 33.37 9.99
C THR A 235 19.43 33.67 11.51
N ASP A 236 20.66 33.82 12.00
CA ASP A 236 21.02 34.05 13.43
C ASP A 236 22.36 34.82 13.54
N ASP A 237 22.88 35.10 14.75
CA ASP A 237 24.16 35.81 14.91
C ASP A 237 25.39 35.04 14.34
N SER A 238 25.32 33.70 14.22
CA SER A 238 26.37 32.88 13.62
C SER A 238 26.39 32.96 12.08
N SER A 239 25.28 33.41 11.49
CA SER A 239 25.13 33.63 10.06
C SER A 239 25.72 34.97 9.56
N LEU A 240 26.29 35.79 10.46
CA LEU A 240 27.07 36.98 10.11
C LEU A 240 28.28 36.61 9.25
N GLN A 241 28.19 36.93 7.97
CA GLN A 241 29.10 36.45 6.94
C GLN A 241 30.25 37.43 6.67
N ALA A 242 29.97 38.74 6.69
CA ALA A 242 30.99 39.78 6.58
C ALA A 242 30.55 41.11 7.21
N THR A 243 31.53 41.93 7.62
CA THR A 243 31.32 43.33 8.00
C THR A 243 32.16 44.23 7.09
N PHE A 244 31.52 45.26 6.53
CA PHE A 244 32.11 46.15 5.53
C PHE A 244 33.17 47.04 6.19
N PRO A 245 34.37 47.22 5.58
CA PRO A 245 35.44 48.01 6.17
C PRO A 245 35.05 49.46 6.50
N ALA A 246 35.67 50.03 7.53
CA ALA A 246 35.46 51.44 7.87
C ALA A 246 36.10 52.34 6.80
N GLY A 247 35.32 53.28 6.27
CA GLY A 247 35.68 54.11 5.12
C GLY A 247 35.29 53.51 3.76
N THR A 248 34.46 52.46 3.72
CA THR A 248 33.86 51.96 2.47
C THR A 248 32.65 52.82 2.11
N VAL A 249 32.72 53.44 0.94
CA VAL A 249 31.73 54.39 0.42
C VAL A 249 31.54 54.08 -1.06
N LEU A 250 30.30 54.03 -1.54
CA LEU A 250 29.96 53.65 -2.92
C LEU A 250 29.39 54.84 -3.69
N ASP A 251 30.04 55.22 -4.79
CA ASP A 251 29.48 56.14 -5.78
C ASP A 251 28.30 55.50 -6.54
N PRO A 252 27.40 56.29 -7.16
CA PRO A 252 26.34 55.76 -8.04
C PRO A 252 26.87 54.83 -9.14
N GLY A 253 26.35 53.60 -9.18
CA GLY A 253 26.81 52.51 -10.06
C GLY A 253 28.06 51.76 -9.58
N GLU A 254 28.61 52.09 -8.41
CA GLU A 254 29.74 51.35 -7.83
C GLU A 254 29.28 50.07 -7.11
N ALA A 255 30.03 49.00 -7.31
CA ALA A 255 29.77 47.67 -6.76
C ALA A 255 30.82 47.25 -5.72
N PHE A 256 30.39 46.53 -4.69
CA PHE A 256 31.20 46.01 -3.61
C PHE A 256 30.90 44.52 -3.37
N VAL A 257 31.93 43.69 -3.42
CA VAL A 257 31.80 42.23 -3.42
C VAL A 257 32.14 41.64 -2.06
N ALA A 258 31.20 40.94 -1.41
CA ALA A 258 31.53 39.96 -0.38
C ALA A 258 31.76 38.61 -1.07
N ALA A 259 32.98 38.07 -1.03
CA ALA A 259 33.32 36.84 -1.74
C ALA A 259 34.11 35.85 -0.90
N HIS A 260 33.85 34.56 -1.11
CA HIS A 260 34.56 33.50 -0.42
C HIS A 260 36.07 33.52 -0.73
N THR A 261 36.90 33.06 0.22
CA THR A 261 38.36 33.14 0.14
C THR A 261 39.01 32.54 -1.12
N SER A 262 38.35 31.62 -1.83
CA SER A 262 38.79 31.05 -3.12
C SER A 262 38.41 31.87 -4.38
N VAL A 263 37.34 32.68 -4.35
CA VAL A 263 36.88 33.46 -5.53
C VAL A 263 37.94 34.47 -5.96
N SER A 264 38.23 34.56 -7.26
CA SER A 264 39.17 35.56 -7.79
C SER A 264 38.47 36.89 -8.08
N VAL A 265 38.58 37.86 -7.16
CA VAL A 265 38.00 39.20 -7.33
C VAL A 265 38.90 40.09 -8.22
N PRO A 266 38.36 40.78 -9.24
CA PRO A 266 39.16 41.64 -10.11
C PRO A 266 39.90 42.79 -9.39
N SER A 267 41.08 43.14 -9.88
CA SER A 267 41.92 44.17 -9.27
C SER A 267 41.30 45.56 -9.43
N GLY A 268 40.88 46.16 -8.31
CA GLY A 268 40.25 47.49 -8.27
C GLY A 268 38.81 47.46 -7.75
N VAL A 269 38.15 46.30 -7.74
CA VAL A 269 36.82 46.11 -7.18
C VAL A 269 36.89 46.13 -5.65
N GLY A 270 36.06 46.96 -5.01
CA GLY A 270 35.93 46.98 -3.56
C GLY A 270 35.40 45.64 -3.06
N ASN A 271 36.03 45.05 -2.03
CA ASN A 271 35.61 43.74 -1.54
C ASN A 271 35.91 43.48 -0.06
N VAL A 272 35.17 42.51 0.48
CA VAL A 272 35.39 41.85 1.78
C VAL A 272 35.45 40.34 1.57
N ARG A 273 36.16 39.62 2.46
CA ARG A 273 36.46 38.19 2.30
C ARG A 273 35.92 37.38 3.47
N TYR A 274 35.27 36.26 3.17
CA TYR A 274 34.71 35.32 4.15
C TYR A 274 35.18 33.88 3.87
N SER A 275 35.08 32.98 4.85
CA SER A 275 35.69 31.63 4.81
C SER A 275 34.73 30.47 5.11
N VAL A 276 33.43 30.70 4.99
CA VAL A 276 32.37 29.68 5.03
C VAL A 276 31.57 29.88 3.75
N SER A 277 31.32 28.86 2.95
CA SER A 277 30.52 29.04 1.72
C SER A 277 29.04 29.28 2.03
N LEU A 278 28.33 29.87 1.07
CA LEU A 278 26.87 29.80 1.00
C LEU A 278 26.41 28.33 0.90
N ALA A 279 25.20 28.03 1.35
CA ALA A 279 24.70 26.65 1.46
C ALA A 279 24.28 26.08 0.09
N ASN A 280 24.27 24.74 -0.01
CA ASN A 280 24.03 24.01 -1.24
C ASN A 280 22.54 23.81 -1.52
N GLU A 281 21.77 23.32 -0.54
CA GLU A 281 20.33 23.00 -0.68
C GLU A 281 19.47 24.25 -0.97
N GLY A 282 19.95 25.40 -0.52
CA GLY A 282 19.35 26.72 -0.73
C GLY A 282 20.19 27.77 -0.01
N PHE A 283 20.08 29.04 -0.38
CA PHE A 283 20.88 30.10 0.22
C PHE A 283 20.19 31.46 0.12
N GLY A 284 20.54 32.36 1.04
CA GLY A 284 20.07 33.74 0.97
C GLY A 284 21.13 34.73 1.42
N ALA A 285 20.92 35.99 1.07
CA ALA A 285 21.76 37.11 1.43
C ALA A 285 20.92 38.27 2.00
N MET A 286 21.36 38.81 3.13
CA MET A 286 20.71 39.94 3.80
C MET A 286 21.72 41.03 4.11
N LEU A 287 21.45 42.23 3.59
CA LEU A 287 22.25 43.43 3.81
C LEU A 287 21.65 44.23 4.97
N VAL A 288 22.48 44.54 5.97
CA VAL A 288 22.07 45.24 7.19
C VAL A 288 22.98 46.45 7.40
N ASP A 289 22.41 47.63 7.65
CA ASP A 289 23.19 48.83 7.88
C ASP A 289 23.87 48.89 9.26
N ALA A 290 24.68 49.93 9.48
CA ALA A 290 25.41 50.13 10.73
C ALA A 290 24.51 50.39 11.95
N ASP A 291 23.25 50.79 11.76
CA ASP A 291 22.25 51.00 12.82
C ASP A 291 21.43 49.72 13.10
N GLY A 292 21.58 48.67 12.29
CA GLY A 292 20.88 47.38 12.42
C GLY A 292 19.65 47.23 11.51
N THR A 293 19.42 48.16 10.61
CA THR A 293 18.27 48.13 9.68
C THR A 293 18.57 47.20 8.51
N VAL A 294 17.70 46.22 8.22
CA VAL A 294 17.79 45.45 6.97
C VAL A 294 17.48 46.39 5.80
N ARG A 295 18.35 46.38 4.79
CA ARG A 295 18.26 47.23 3.59
C ARG A 295 17.86 46.46 2.35
N ASP A 296 18.31 45.22 2.24
CA ASP A 296 17.93 44.31 1.17
C ASP A 296 18.02 42.85 1.63
N SER A 297 17.22 42.00 1.00
CA SER A 297 17.08 40.56 1.27
C SER A 297 16.85 39.83 -0.06
N VAL A 298 17.70 38.86 -0.40
CA VAL A 298 17.51 37.98 -1.55
C VAL A 298 17.62 36.50 -1.16
N GLY A 299 16.57 35.73 -1.43
CA GLY A 299 16.51 34.29 -1.18
C GLY A 299 16.55 33.48 -2.47
N VAL A 300 17.32 32.38 -2.45
CA VAL A 300 17.45 31.40 -3.53
C VAL A 300 17.15 30.01 -2.95
N TYR A 301 15.90 29.58 -3.10
CA TYR A 301 15.30 28.41 -2.46
C TYR A 301 14.25 27.81 -3.39
N GLU A 302 14.09 26.48 -3.34
CA GLU A 302 12.95 25.83 -4.00
C GLU A 302 11.64 26.21 -3.30
N ALA A 303 10.62 26.57 -4.09
CA ALA A 303 9.38 27.19 -3.61
C ALA A 303 8.12 26.70 -4.35
N ASP A 304 8.27 25.76 -5.28
CA ASP A 304 7.18 25.09 -6.01
C ASP A 304 6.92 23.67 -5.51
N GLY A 305 7.80 23.10 -4.67
CA GLY A 305 7.69 21.72 -4.18
C GLY A 305 7.96 20.65 -5.25
N PHE A 306 8.56 21.03 -6.39
CA PHE A 306 8.70 20.18 -7.57
C PHE A 306 9.84 19.17 -7.39
N HIS A 307 11.10 19.66 -7.30
CA HIS A 307 12.28 18.79 -7.14
C HIS A 307 12.61 18.48 -5.67
N GLN A 308 12.27 19.39 -4.75
CA GLN A 308 12.69 19.38 -3.34
C GLN A 308 11.59 19.98 -2.45
N PRO A 309 11.59 19.69 -1.13
CA PRO A 309 10.74 20.35 -0.15
C PRO A 309 10.81 21.90 -0.25
N PRO A 310 9.67 22.61 -0.19
CA PRO A 310 9.66 24.07 -0.21
C PRO A 310 10.37 24.65 1.02
N THR A 311 11.13 25.73 0.85
CA THR A 311 11.88 26.36 1.96
C THR A 311 11.56 27.85 2.11
N GLY A 312 11.03 28.22 3.27
CA GLY A 312 10.80 29.61 3.68
C GLY A 312 12.09 30.24 4.22
N SER A 313 12.27 31.56 4.04
CA SER A 313 13.46 32.24 4.54
C SER A 313 13.23 33.73 4.80
N PRO A 314 13.71 34.30 5.95
CA PRO A 314 13.79 35.74 6.15
C PRO A 314 14.72 36.48 5.17
N CYS A 315 15.55 35.78 4.39
CA CYS A 315 16.28 36.37 3.26
C CYS A 315 15.41 36.54 2.01
N THR A 316 14.21 35.97 1.93
CA THR A 316 13.33 36.13 0.77
C THR A 316 12.52 37.43 0.87
N GLN A 317 12.43 38.18 -0.21
CA GLN A 317 11.39 39.21 -0.42
C GLN A 317 10.43 38.68 -1.50
N GLY A 318 9.12 38.68 -1.21
CA GLY A 318 8.12 38.09 -2.10
C GLY A 318 8.34 36.58 -2.26
N ARG A 319 8.65 36.14 -3.49
CA ARG A 319 8.93 34.74 -3.83
C ARG A 319 10.43 34.54 -4.04
N ALA A 320 10.94 33.40 -3.58
CA ALA A 320 12.36 33.05 -3.74
C ALA A 320 12.71 32.77 -5.21
N LEU A 321 14.00 32.90 -5.53
CA LEU A 321 14.56 32.43 -6.80
C LEU A 321 14.82 30.91 -6.71
N PRO A 322 14.55 30.11 -7.76
CA PRO A 322 14.80 28.67 -7.70
C PRO A 322 16.31 28.38 -7.66
N ASN A 323 16.74 27.32 -6.96
CA ASN A 323 18.14 26.93 -6.76
C ASN A 323 18.72 26.19 -7.99
N ARG A 324 18.36 26.65 -9.20
CA ARG A 324 18.53 25.96 -10.48
C ARG A 324 19.58 26.61 -11.40
N LEU A 325 20.71 27.02 -10.83
CA LEU A 325 21.86 27.60 -11.56
C LEU A 325 22.87 26.51 -11.97
N ASP A 326 23.35 26.55 -13.22
CA ASP A 326 24.50 25.75 -13.63
C ASP A 326 25.81 26.55 -13.46
N PHE A 327 26.51 26.25 -12.37
CA PHE A 327 27.79 26.85 -12.02
C PHE A 327 28.91 26.61 -13.04
N GLY A 328 28.86 25.51 -13.80
CA GLY A 328 29.83 25.17 -14.84
C GLY A 328 29.74 26.08 -16.07
N TRP A 329 28.55 26.63 -16.36
CA TRP A 329 28.37 27.69 -17.35
C TRP A 329 28.61 29.10 -16.79
N ASN A 330 29.13 29.22 -15.56
CA ASN A 330 29.41 30.50 -14.89
C ASN A 330 28.15 31.37 -14.71
N GLN A 331 27.00 30.70 -14.49
CA GLN A 331 25.71 31.35 -14.24
C GLN A 331 25.65 31.98 -12.84
N THR A 332 24.91 33.07 -12.74
CA THR A 332 24.60 33.81 -11.49
C THR A 332 23.16 34.32 -11.55
N TYR A 333 22.60 34.73 -10.42
CA TYR A 333 21.42 35.60 -10.41
C TYR A 333 21.85 37.06 -10.36
N GLN A 334 21.33 37.87 -11.28
CA GLN A 334 21.61 39.32 -11.38
C GLN A 334 20.32 40.14 -11.31
N ARG A 335 20.36 41.27 -10.60
CA ARG A 335 19.21 42.15 -10.39
C ARG A 335 18.86 42.93 -11.67
N VAL A 336 17.56 42.98 -11.96
CA VAL A 336 16.92 43.79 -13.02
C VAL A 336 15.77 44.66 -12.50
N GLY A 337 15.28 44.41 -11.28
CA GLY A 337 14.17 45.12 -10.66
C GLY A 337 14.37 45.43 -9.18
N ASP A 338 13.43 46.17 -8.60
CA ASP A 338 13.29 46.36 -7.15
C ASP A 338 11.80 46.61 -6.84
N SER A 339 11.02 45.53 -6.93
CA SER A 339 9.59 45.47 -6.66
C SER A 339 9.26 44.85 -5.30
N GLY A 340 10.25 44.20 -4.66
CA GLY A 340 10.08 43.46 -3.41
C GLY A 340 9.71 42.00 -3.62
N ASP A 341 10.02 41.44 -4.80
CA ASP A 341 9.74 40.05 -5.17
C ASP A 341 10.97 39.49 -5.90
N ASN A 342 11.80 38.68 -5.23
CA ASN A 342 13.10 38.26 -5.75
C ASN A 342 12.96 37.53 -7.09
N ALA A 343 11.92 36.71 -7.25
CA ALA A 343 11.59 36.01 -8.50
C ALA A 343 11.17 36.92 -9.67
N ALA A 344 10.80 38.19 -9.40
CA ALA A 344 10.53 39.21 -10.43
C ALA A 344 11.69 40.20 -10.61
N ASP A 345 12.51 40.38 -9.57
CA ASP A 345 13.58 41.38 -9.50
C ASP A 345 14.94 40.87 -10.01
N PHE A 346 15.11 39.56 -10.22
CA PHE A 346 16.36 38.94 -10.67
C PHE A 346 16.16 38.04 -11.90
N VAL A 347 17.24 37.85 -12.67
CA VAL A 347 17.30 36.91 -13.82
C VAL A 347 18.57 36.07 -13.75
N LYS A 348 18.54 34.89 -14.38
CA LYS A 348 19.72 34.08 -14.68
C LYS A 348 20.60 34.84 -15.69
N ALA A 349 21.89 34.98 -15.41
CA ALA A 349 22.85 35.74 -16.22
C ALA A 349 24.28 35.16 -16.11
N LEU A 350 25.24 35.66 -16.89
CA LEU A 350 26.66 35.30 -16.80
C LEU A 350 27.41 36.25 -15.85
N ARG A 351 28.20 35.69 -14.92
CA ARG A 351 28.95 36.39 -13.86
C ARG A 351 29.60 37.74 -14.27
N THR A 352 29.27 38.86 -13.62
CA THR A 352 29.79 40.22 -13.94
C THR A 352 30.69 40.89 -12.90
N LEU A 353 30.84 40.35 -11.68
CA LEU A 353 31.86 40.67 -10.65
C LEU A 353 32.59 42.04 -10.79
N GLY A 354 32.05 43.05 -10.12
CA GLY A 354 32.50 44.44 -10.09
C GLY A 354 31.74 45.34 -11.06
N THR A 355 30.64 44.87 -11.64
CA THR A 355 29.87 45.58 -12.68
C THR A 355 28.37 45.32 -12.52
N ALA A 356 27.63 46.35 -12.09
CA ALA A 356 26.18 46.29 -11.89
C ALA A 356 25.41 47.10 -12.94
N GLY A 357 24.19 46.67 -13.27
CA GLY A 357 23.24 47.40 -14.13
C GLY A 357 23.35 47.14 -15.64
N ASP A 358 24.41 46.51 -16.12
CA ASP A 358 24.57 46.03 -17.52
C ASP A 358 24.11 44.56 -17.69
N THR A 359 23.13 44.11 -16.89
CA THR A 359 22.60 42.73 -16.86
C THR A 359 22.07 42.29 -18.21
N VAL A 360 22.58 41.16 -18.72
CA VAL A 360 22.07 40.47 -19.92
C VAL A 360 21.50 39.13 -19.48
N PRO A 361 20.16 38.94 -19.52
CA PRO A 361 19.54 37.66 -19.22
C PRO A 361 20.05 36.56 -20.16
N ILE A 362 20.21 35.35 -19.65
CA ILE A 362 20.45 34.15 -20.44
C ILE A 362 19.33 33.13 -20.17
N GLU A 363 18.89 32.49 -21.25
CA GLU A 363 18.10 31.27 -21.19
C GLU A 363 19.09 30.08 -21.20
N ASP A 364 18.71 28.94 -20.60
CA ASP A 364 19.51 27.73 -20.72
C ASP A 364 19.47 27.22 -22.17
N PRO A 365 20.59 26.70 -22.71
CA PRO A 365 20.67 26.34 -24.13
C PRO A 365 19.77 25.15 -24.49
N GLU A 366 18.84 25.37 -25.42
CA GLU A 366 17.98 24.37 -26.06
C GLU A 366 18.74 23.08 -26.43
N PRO A 367 18.26 21.89 -26.01
CA PRO A 367 18.85 20.61 -26.38
C PRO A 367 18.95 20.39 -27.89
N ALA A 368 20.09 19.88 -28.32
CA ALA A 368 20.43 19.63 -29.71
C ALA A 368 19.90 18.26 -30.16
N ASP A 369 18.58 18.15 -30.36
CA ASP A 369 17.99 16.88 -30.81
C ASP A 369 18.56 16.44 -32.17
N ASN A 370 19.30 15.34 -32.13
CA ASN A 370 20.00 14.74 -33.26
C ASN A 370 19.94 13.20 -33.24
N GLY A 371 19.13 12.61 -32.35
CA GLY A 371 19.01 11.17 -32.15
C GLY A 371 19.99 10.54 -31.14
N MET A 372 21.07 11.23 -30.75
CA MET A 372 21.92 10.74 -29.65
C MET A 372 21.21 10.88 -28.30
N ARG A 373 21.32 9.85 -27.47
CA ARG A 373 20.93 9.84 -26.05
C ARG A 373 21.95 9.07 -25.21
N VAL A 374 21.90 9.23 -23.89
CA VAL A 374 22.45 8.29 -22.91
C VAL A 374 21.56 7.04 -22.98
N SER A 375 22.12 5.90 -23.31
CA SER A 375 21.41 4.61 -23.42
C SER A 375 21.45 3.82 -22.12
N GLU A 376 22.56 3.89 -21.38
CA GLU A 376 22.78 3.06 -20.20
C GLU A 376 23.67 3.79 -19.18
N LEU A 377 23.42 3.61 -17.87
CA LEU A 377 24.30 4.12 -16.81
C LEU A 377 24.25 3.27 -15.52
N ALA A 378 25.42 3.13 -14.86
CA ALA A 378 25.55 2.53 -13.54
C ALA A 378 26.78 3.09 -12.79
N ASN A 379 26.61 3.50 -11.52
CA ASN A 379 27.69 4.02 -10.67
C ASN A 379 28.54 2.93 -9.98
N ALA A 380 28.22 1.65 -10.17
CA ALA A 380 28.98 0.50 -9.66
C ALA A 380 28.69 -0.78 -10.48
N GLY A 381 29.31 -1.89 -10.10
CA GLY A 381 29.12 -3.20 -10.72
C GLY A 381 29.51 -4.36 -9.80
N PRO A 382 29.41 -5.62 -10.29
CA PRO A 382 29.91 -6.80 -9.58
C PRO A 382 31.42 -6.78 -9.26
N GLY A 383 32.21 -5.95 -9.98
CA GLY A 383 33.60 -5.63 -9.62
C GLY A 383 33.75 -4.61 -8.47
N GLY A 384 32.66 -4.08 -7.92
CA GLY A 384 32.58 -3.08 -6.87
C GLY A 384 32.38 -1.65 -7.38
N ALA A 385 32.54 -0.65 -6.49
CA ALA A 385 32.38 0.80 -6.73
C ALA A 385 33.44 1.45 -7.66
N SER A 386 33.94 0.69 -8.63
CA SER A 386 34.76 1.16 -9.75
C SER A 386 34.47 0.36 -11.03
N ASP A 387 33.51 -0.56 -10.99
CA ASP A 387 32.98 -1.34 -12.11
C ASP A 387 31.73 -0.66 -12.71
N GLU A 388 31.87 0.66 -12.81
CA GLU A 388 30.90 1.67 -13.24
C GLU A 388 31.15 2.07 -14.70
N PHE A 389 30.10 2.57 -15.35
CA PHE A 389 30.14 3.06 -16.72
C PHE A 389 28.91 3.90 -17.06
N PHE A 390 28.94 4.53 -18.23
CA PHE A 390 27.77 5.02 -18.93
C PHE A 390 27.96 4.86 -20.45
N GLU A 391 26.86 4.79 -21.18
CA GLU A 391 26.85 4.59 -22.63
C GLU A 391 26.04 5.69 -23.33
N LEU A 392 26.49 6.09 -24.51
CA LEU A 392 25.72 6.93 -25.44
C LEU A 392 25.35 6.11 -26.68
N ALA A 393 24.14 6.24 -27.21
CA ALA A 393 23.72 5.54 -28.42
C ALA A 393 22.94 6.44 -29.40
N ASN A 394 23.01 6.07 -30.69
CA ASN A 394 22.34 6.78 -31.78
C ASN A 394 20.97 6.16 -32.08
N PHE A 395 19.91 6.69 -31.45
CA PHE A 395 18.51 6.35 -31.72
C PHE A 395 17.94 7.07 -32.95
N GLY A 396 18.73 7.90 -33.66
CA GLY A 396 18.30 8.67 -34.83
C GLY A 396 18.46 7.96 -36.17
N GLU A 397 17.76 8.46 -37.20
CA GLU A 397 17.85 7.90 -38.57
C GLU A 397 19.18 8.16 -39.32
N ASN A 398 20.10 8.95 -38.75
CA ASN A 398 21.28 9.46 -39.46
C ASN A 398 22.57 9.28 -38.63
N PRO A 399 23.74 9.07 -39.27
CA PRO A 399 25.00 8.94 -38.54
C PRO A 399 25.41 10.25 -37.85
N VAL A 400 25.81 10.18 -36.58
CA VAL A 400 26.20 11.34 -35.76
C VAL A 400 27.70 11.31 -35.46
N SER A 401 28.38 12.44 -35.68
CA SER A 401 29.79 12.62 -35.37
C SER A 401 29.96 13.19 -33.96
N LEU A 402 30.63 12.45 -33.08
CA LEU A 402 30.92 12.86 -31.70
C LEU A 402 32.18 13.74 -31.58
N ALA A 403 32.91 13.97 -32.67
CA ALA A 403 34.11 14.81 -32.67
C ALA A 403 33.89 16.20 -32.02
N GLY A 404 34.64 16.48 -30.94
CA GLY A 404 34.54 17.72 -30.16
C GLY A 404 33.50 17.71 -29.02
N TRP A 405 32.71 16.63 -28.88
CA TRP A 405 31.71 16.48 -27.82
C TRP A 405 32.37 16.28 -26.46
N ARG A 406 31.62 16.58 -25.40
CA ARG A 406 32.05 16.53 -24.00
C ARG A 406 30.99 15.87 -23.14
N VAL A 407 31.43 15.08 -22.17
CA VAL A 407 30.54 14.59 -21.11
C VAL A 407 31.00 15.16 -19.78
N TYR A 408 30.06 15.69 -19.01
CA TYR A 408 30.24 16.07 -17.61
C TYR A 408 29.47 15.07 -16.75
N ARG A 409 30.00 14.73 -15.58
CA ARG A 409 29.20 14.09 -14.53
C ARG A 409 28.64 15.14 -13.59
N CYS A 410 27.51 14.86 -12.96
CA CYS A 410 27.09 15.54 -11.75
C CYS A 410 27.65 14.84 -10.50
N GLN A 411 27.44 15.46 -9.35
CA GLN A 411 27.95 15.06 -8.04
C GLN A 411 26.79 14.63 -7.14
N GLU A 412 27.14 14.13 -5.96
CA GLU A 412 26.19 13.76 -4.89
C GLU A 412 25.29 14.94 -4.47
N ASP A 413 25.79 16.18 -4.53
CA ASP A 413 25.04 17.41 -4.25
C ASP A 413 24.21 17.93 -5.45
N GLY A 414 23.88 17.06 -6.40
CA GLY A 414 23.19 17.39 -7.66
C GLY A 414 24.04 18.17 -8.66
N ARG A 415 25.11 18.85 -8.25
CA ARG A 415 25.82 19.85 -9.08
C ARG A 415 26.69 19.22 -10.17
N ARG A 416 26.71 19.85 -11.36
CA ARG A 416 27.66 19.52 -12.43
C ARG A 416 29.10 19.73 -11.97
N ALA A 417 29.95 18.72 -12.17
CA ALA A 417 31.37 18.80 -11.82
C ALA A 417 32.10 19.87 -12.67
N PRO A 418 33.06 20.63 -12.10
CA PRO A 418 33.80 21.66 -12.83
C PRO A 418 34.79 21.11 -13.86
N LEU A 419 35.04 19.79 -13.84
CA LEU A 419 35.86 19.06 -14.81
C LEU A 419 34.96 18.12 -15.61
N THR A 420 35.17 18.09 -16.92
CA THR A 420 34.62 17.08 -17.82
C THR A 420 34.99 15.67 -17.37
N GLN A 421 34.02 14.76 -17.43
CA GLN A 421 34.23 13.32 -17.30
C GLN A 421 34.94 12.78 -18.55
N ILE A 422 34.48 13.20 -19.74
CA ILE A 422 35.10 12.95 -21.04
C ILE A 422 35.48 14.31 -21.66
N PRO A 423 36.78 14.67 -21.77
CA PRO A 423 37.20 16.05 -22.08
C PRO A 423 36.98 16.54 -23.51
N GLU A 424 37.15 15.67 -24.49
CA GLU A 424 36.88 15.91 -25.92
C GLU A 424 36.84 14.52 -26.58
N ILE A 425 35.75 14.14 -27.23
CA ILE A 425 35.70 12.90 -28.02
C ILE A 425 36.40 13.15 -29.37
N GLU A 426 37.27 12.23 -29.80
CA GLU A 426 38.02 12.32 -31.07
C GLU A 426 37.12 12.02 -32.29
N ASP A 427 37.71 11.70 -33.46
CA ASP A 427 37.00 11.47 -34.75
C ASP A 427 36.12 10.19 -34.77
N VAL A 428 35.15 10.09 -33.86
CA VAL A 428 34.15 9.03 -33.74
C VAL A 428 32.87 9.43 -34.49
N VAL A 429 32.28 8.48 -35.21
CA VAL A 429 30.97 8.59 -35.84
C VAL A 429 30.19 7.32 -35.49
N LEU A 430 28.96 7.47 -35.02
CA LEU A 430 28.03 6.37 -34.78
C LEU A 430 26.97 6.34 -35.88
N ASP A 431 26.90 5.26 -36.65
CA ASP A 431 25.73 4.95 -37.48
C ASP A 431 24.50 4.66 -36.58
N PRO A 432 23.25 4.71 -37.10
CA PRO A 432 22.05 4.39 -36.34
C PRO A 432 22.11 3.01 -35.65
N GLY A 433 21.83 2.97 -34.35
CA GLY A 433 21.94 1.77 -33.51
C GLY A 433 23.35 1.43 -33.02
N GLU A 434 24.39 2.19 -33.37
CA GLU A 434 25.71 2.06 -32.75
C GLU A 434 25.78 2.84 -31.42
N THR A 435 26.63 2.35 -30.51
CA THR A 435 26.83 2.89 -29.16
C THR A 435 28.28 3.30 -28.90
N PHE A 436 28.52 4.01 -27.78
CA PHE A 436 29.82 4.51 -27.35
C PHE A 436 29.97 4.33 -25.84
N VAL A 437 30.78 3.35 -25.43
CA VAL A 437 30.88 2.91 -24.02
C VAL A 437 31.99 3.68 -23.30
N SER A 438 31.62 4.36 -22.21
CA SER A 438 32.55 5.12 -21.35
C SER A 438 32.68 4.48 -19.97
N VAL A 439 33.87 3.99 -19.62
CA VAL A 439 34.09 3.15 -18.42
C VAL A 439 35.07 3.77 -17.43
N HIS A 440 34.97 3.42 -16.14
CA HIS A 440 36.02 3.80 -15.20
C HIS A 440 37.29 2.94 -15.39
N THR A 441 38.46 3.56 -15.23
CA THR A 441 39.80 2.92 -15.35
C THR A 441 40.10 1.85 -14.29
N GLY A 442 39.20 1.65 -13.31
CA GLY A 442 39.22 0.54 -12.35
C GLY A 442 38.23 -0.58 -12.64
N SER A 443 37.42 -0.47 -13.70
CA SER A 443 36.37 -1.44 -14.06
C SER A 443 36.96 -2.72 -14.68
N LYS A 444 36.14 -3.76 -14.73
CA LYS A 444 36.43 -4.98 -15.48
C LYS A 444 36.50 -4.72 -16.99
N LEU A 445 35.56 -3.95 -17.53
CA LEU A 445 35.51 -3.55 -18.95
C LEU A 445 36.83 -2.88 -19.38
N PHE A 446 37.37 -1.98 -18.57
CA PHE A 446 38.66 -1.34 -18.83
C PHE A 446 39.84 -2.31 -18.84
N ALA A 447 39.80 -3.36 -17.99
CA ALA A 447 40.86 -4.34 -17.88
C ALA A 447 40.86 -5.37 -19.01
N ASP A 448 39.69 -5.72 -19.55
CA ASP A 448 39.54 -6.63 -20.70
C ASP A 448 39.77 -5.90 -22.04
N GLY A 449 39.37 -4.63 -22.13
CA GLY A 449 39.58 -3.76 -23.30
C GLY A 449 38.30 -3.39 -24.06
N ASP A 450 37.14 -3.66 -23.47
CA ASP A 450 35.82 -3.52 -24.10
C ASP A 450 35.20 -2.16 -23.73
N TYR A 451 35.73 -1.08 -24.34
CA TYR A 451 35.28 0.31 -24.16
C TYR A 451 35.78 1.23 -25.27
N ASP A 452 35.12 2.37 -25.48
CA ASP A 452 35.55 3.44 -26.41
C ASP A 452 36.27 4.59 -25.69
N ALA A 453 35.83 4.94 -24.48
CA ALA A 453 36.45 5.95 -23.64
C ALA A 453 36.63 5.49 -22.19
N ALA A 454 37.59 6.08 -21.48
CA ALA A 454 37.91 5.73 -20.11
C ALA A 454 38.16 6.95 -19.22
N TYR A 455 37.62 6.92 -17.99
CA TYR A 455 37.72 8.00 -17.01
C TYR A 455 38.30 7.52 -15.66
N SER A 456 38.86 8.43 -14.86
CA SER A 456 39.59 8.07 -13.61
C SER A 456 39.06 8.76 -12.34
N VAL A 457 37.86 9.32 -12.41
CA VAL A 457 37.13 9.89 -11.29
C VAL A 457 35.71 9.36 -11.40
N GLY A 458 35.25 8.61 -10.39
CA GLY A 458 33.97 7.93 -10.47
C GLY A 458 32.75 8.85 -10.45
N LEU A 459 31.62 8.26 -10.83
CA LEU A 459 30.28 8.68 -10.43
C LEU A 459 30.16 8.56 -8.89
N ALA A 460 29.17 9.25 -8.30
CA ALA A 460 28.98 9.25 -6.85
C ALA A 460 27.95 8.18 -6.42
N LEU A 461 28.07 7.69 -5.19
CA LEU A 461 27.29 6.54 -4.71
C LEU A 461 25.84 6.90 -4.39
N ASN A 462 25.62 7.99 -3.63
CA ASN A 462 24.29 8.33 -3.10
C ASN A 462 23.43 9.17 -4.07
N GLY A 463 24.03 9.67 -5.17
CA GLY A 463 23.35 10.39 -6.23
C GLY A 463 24.33 10.80 -7.32
N TYR A 464 23.97 10.62 -8.60
CA TYR A 464 24.88 10.79 -9.73
C TYR A 464 24.12 11.12 -11.02
N GLY A 465 24.85 11.53 -12.05
CA GLY A 465 24.28 11.72 -13.37
C GLY A 465 25.31 12.15 -14.39
N VAL A 466 24.90 12.21 -15.65
CA VAL A 466 25.72 12.68 -16.77
C VAL A 466 24.98 13.73 -17.61
N MET A 467 25.72 14.71 -18.10
CA MET A 467 25.27 15.70 -19.09
C MET A 467 26.19 15.62 -20.31
N VAL A 468 25.59 15.39 -21.48
CA VAL A 468 26.28 15.34 -22.77
C VAL A 468 26.16 16.68 -23.46
N LEU A 469 27.30 17.25 -23.90
CA LEU A 469 27.36 18.46 -24.73
C LEU A 469 27.97 18.19 -26.10
N ASP A 470 27.44 18.84 -27.13
CA ASP A 470 28.02 18.81 -28.48
C ASP A 470 29.31 19.65 -28.63
N ALA A 471 29.86 19.69 -29.84
CA ALA A 471 31.04 20.49 -30.18
C ALA A 471 30.80 22.01 -29.99
N GLU A 472 29.60 22.50 -30.28
CA GLU A 472 29.18 23.88 -30.03
C GLU A 472 28.99 24.20 -28.53
N GLY A 473 28.77 23.18 -27.69
CA GLY A 473 28.53 23.29 -26.24
C GLY A 473 27.06 23.33 -25.83
N ARG A 474 26.14 22.95 -26.71
CA ARG A 474 24.72 22.75 -26.40
C ARG A 474 24.52 21.39 -25.73
N PRO A 475 23.56 21.24 -24.79
CA PRO A 475 23.11 19.94 -24.32
C PRO A 475 22.68 19.06 -25.49
N VAL A 476 22.87 17.75 -25.36
CA VAL A 476 22.33 16.75 -26.29
C VAL A 476 21.39 15.83 -25.53
N ASP A 477 21.85 15.29 -24.40
CA ASP A 477 21.05 14.49 -23.49
C ASP A 477 21.61 14.56 -22.06
N ALA A 478 20.81 14.16 -21.08
CA ALA A 478 21.18 14.10 -19.68
C ALA A 478 20.37 13.03 -18.92
N ALA A 479 21.02 12.32 -18.01
CA ALA A 479 20.42 11.29 -17.17
C ALA A 479 20.92 11.44 -15.73
N GLY A 480 19.99 11.57 -14.77
CA GLY A 480 20.28 11.83 -13.36
C GLY A 480 19.52 10.89 -12.42
N VAL A 481 20.25 10.32 -11.46
CA VAL A 481 19.80 9.39 -10.43
C VAL A 481 19.95 10.06 -9.07
N TYR A 482 18.84 10.50 -8.48
CA TYR A 482 18.79 11.33 -7.27
C TYR A 482 17.51 11.09 -6.47
N SER A 483 17.64 11.00 -5.14
CA SER A 483 16.51 11.12 -4.21
C SER A 483 16.19 12.61 -3.98
N ALA A 484 14.99 13.04 -4.39
CA ALA A 484 14.41 14.38 -4.18
C ALA A 484 15.39 15.57 -4.32
N MET A 485 16.02 15.73 -5.49
CA MET A 485 16.95 16.82 -5.75
C MET A 485 17.02 17.25 -7.21
N TYR A 486 17.05 18.56 -7.46
CA TYR A 486 17.35 19.13 -8.78
C TYR A 486 18.80 18.88 -9.17
N SER A 487 19.01 18.48 -10.42
CA SER A 487 20.34 18.44 -11.04
C SER A 487 20.28 18.93 -12.48
N PRO A 488 21.26 19.73 -12.96
CA PRO A 488 21.40 20.01 -14.39
C PRO A 488 21.81 18.77 -15.22
N CYS A 489 22.09 17.62 -14.60
CA CYS A 489 22.22 16.34 -15.29
C CYS A 489 20.90 15.53 -15.33
N THR A 490 19.79 16.06 -14.82
CA THR A 490 18.47 15.42 -14.89
C THR A 490 17.63 16.07 -16.00
N GLN A 491 16.73 15.30 -16.62
CA GLN A 491 15.58 15.83 -17.38
C GLN A 491 14.30 15.44 -16.63
N GLY A 492 13.39 16.41 -16.44
CA GLY A 492 12.18 16.23 -15.64
C GLY A 492 12.48 15.70 -14.22
N LEU A 493 11.73 14.69 -13.81
CA LEU A 493 11.96 13.93 -12.58
C LEU A 493 13.19 13.02 -12.70
N SER A 494 14.01 12.95 -11.65
CA SER A 494 15.18 12.05 -11.59
C SER A 494 14.79 10.59 -11.45
N LEU A 495 15.68 9.69 -11.85
CA LEU A 495 15.64 8.30 -11.42
C LEU A 495 15.87 8.20 -9.91
N PHE A 496 15.20 7.24 -9.27
CA PHE A 496 15.40 6.95 -7.85
C PHE A 496 16.60 6.01 -7.65
N ASN A 497 17.36 6.15 -6.56
CA ASN A 497 18.67 5.49 -6.43
C ASN A 497 18.59 4.10 -5.77
N VAL A 498 17.85 3.18 -6.42
CA VAL A 498 17.60 1.78 -6.01
C VAL A 498 18.35 0.78 -6.91
N LEU A 499 19.41 1.21 -7.58
CA LEU A 499 20.04 0.41 -8.62
C LEU A 499 20.86 -0.75 -8.06
N GLU A 500 20.47 -1.96 -8.47
CA GLU A 500 21.04 -3.27 -8.12
C GLU A 500 22.40 -3.60 -8.76
N SER A 501 23.25 -2.58 -8.80
CA SER A 501 24.54 -2.55 -9.48
C SER A 501 25.49 -3.70 -9.13
N GLU A 502 25.52 -4.20 -7.88
CA GLU A 502 26.44 -5.29 -7.51
C GLU A 502 26.02 -6.67 -8.06
N TYR A 503 24.76 -6.84 -8.46
CA TYR A 503 24.25 -8.07 -9.09
C TYR A 503 24.45 -8.09 -10.61
N GLY A 504 24.67 -6.91 -11.20
CA GLY A 504 24.89 -6.74 -12.63
C GLY A 504 24.00 -5.69 -13.27
N ASP A 505 23.10 -5.06 -12.51
CA ASP A 505 22.07 -4.22 -13.10
C ASP A 505 22.57 -2.79 -13.42
N SER A 506 21.78 -2.09 -14.21
CA SER A 506 22.03 -0.78 -14.83
C SER A 506 20.70 -0.06 -15.09
N PHE A 507 20.68 1.26 -15.17
CA PHE A 507 19.54 1.95 -15.76
C PHE A 507 19.69 1.96 -17.27
N GLN A 508 18.73 1.40 -18.00
CA GLN A 508 18.71 1.37 -19.46
C GLN A 508 17.51 2.13 -20.03
N ARG A 509 17.73 2.87 -21.12
CA ARG A 509 16.75 3.79 -21.70
C ARG A 509 15.66 3.03 -22.45
N LEU A 510 14.44 3.12 -21.92
CA LEU A 510 13.19 2.67 -22.54
C LEU A 510 12.54 3.79 -23.39
N GLY A 511 12.62 5.05 -22.92
CA GLY A 511 11.84 6.17 -23.42
C GLY A 511 12.64 7.38 -23.93
N ALA A 512 11.91 8.40 -24.38
CA ALA A 512 12.41 9.76 -24.62
C ALA A 512 11.33 10.84 -24.40
N THR A 513 10.59 10.74 -23.29
CA THR A 513 9.57 11.71 -22.84
C THR A 513 10.19 13.04 -22.41
N GLY A 514 11.45 13.01 -21.94
CA GLY A 514 12.13 14.13 -21.30
C GLY A 514 12.04 14.11 -19.77
N TYR A 515 11.60 13.00 -19.19
CA TYR A 515 11.59 12.73 -17.75
C TYR A 515 12.42 11.48 -17.48
N ASN A 516 13.45 11.55 -16.64
CA ASN A 516 14.36 10.42 -16.46
C ASN A 516 13.70 9.23 -15.74
N ALA A 517 12.66 9.45 -14.94
CA ALA A 517 11.91 8.40 -14.25
C ALA A 517 11.20 7.43 -15.22
N ASP A 518 10.44 7.95 -16.18
CA ASP A 518 9.75 7.18 -17.23
C ASP A 518 10.66 6.81 -18.41
N ASP A 519 11.78 7.53 -18.63
CA ASP A 519 12.72 7.23 -19.72
C ASP A 519 13.61 6.00 -19.48
N PHE A 520 13.79 5.52 -18.25
CA PHE A 520 14.75 4.45 -17.92
C PHE A 520 14.17 3.41 -16.96
N VAL A 521 14.50 2.14 -17.21
CA VAL A 521 14.14 0.99 -16.36
C VAL A 521 15.41 0.32 -15.79
N PRO A 522 15.39 -0.23 -14.56
CA PRO A 522 16.46 -1.12 -14.08
C PRO A 522 16.51 -2.39 -14.95
N ALA A 523 17.68 -2.73 -15.48
CA ALA A 523 17.88 -3.91 -16.31
C ALA A 523 19.30 -4.49 -16.20
N PRO A 524 19.50 -5.81 -16.43
CA PRO A 524 20.83 -6.42 -16.49
C PRO A 524 21.73 -5.77 -17.55
N ARG A 525 22.96 -5.40 -17.17
CA ARG A 525 23.82 -4.54 -18.01
C ARG A 525 24.13 -5.11 -19.40
N SER A 526 24.05 -4.26 -20.42
CA SER A 526 24.22 -4.57 -21.84
C SER A 526 25.31 -3.74 -22.58
N PRO A 527 26.42 -3.31 -21.95
CA PRO A 527 27.33 -2.32 -22.52
C PRO A 527 27.93 -2.75 -23.86
N GLY A 528 27.77 -1.90 -24.88
CA GLY A 528 28.12 -2.17 -26.27
C GLY A 528 26.95 -2.68 -27.11
N SER A 529 25.72 -2.69 -26.58
CA SER A 529 24.52 -3.17 -27.28
C SER A 529 23.24 -2.54 -26.72
N LEU A 530 22.36 -2.08 -27.61
CA LEU A 530 20.97 -1.80 -27.27
C LEU A 530 20.18 -3.12 -27.23
N PRO A 531 19.43 -3.44 -26.16
CA PRO A 531 18.50 -4.57 -26.18
C PRO A 531 17.32 -4.29 -27.12
N GLU A 532 16.72 -5.36 -27.67
CA GLU A 532 15.52 -5.27 -28.53
C GLU A 532 14.22 -5.55 -27.73
N ASP A 533 14.35 -5.86 -26.43
CA ASP A 533 13.35 -6.48 -25.55
C ASP A 533 13.18 -5.78 -24.18
N LEU A 534 13.66 -4.53 -24.05
CA LEU A 534 13.32 -3.67 -22.91
C LEU A 534 11.82 -3.31 -22.91
N ARG A 535 11.22 -3.33 -21.72
CA ARG A 535 9.80 -3.08 -21.47
C ARG A 535 9.60 -2.28 -20.18
N ALA A 536 8.43 -1.68 -20.01
CA ALA A 536 8.02 -1.14 -18.71
C ALA A 536 7.58 -2.30 -17.78
N PRO A 537 7.61 -2.12 -16.45
CA PRO A 537 7.20 -3.17 -15.50
C PRO A 537 5.77 -3.71 -15.70
N THR A 538 4.88 -2.90 -16.27
CA THR A 538 3.47 -3.22 -16.58
C THR A 538 3.21 -3.59 -18.05
N ASP A 539 4.22 -3.55 -18.93
CA ASP A 539 4.09 -3.85 -20.38
C ASP A 539 4.09 -5.37 -20.63
N PHE A 540 3.04 -6.03 -20.15
CA PHE A 540 2.84 -7.48 -20.29
C PHE A 540 2.25 -7.84 -21.68
N THR A 541 2.67 -8.99 -22.21
CA THR A 541 2.14 -9.52 -23.48
C THR A 541 0.84 -10.31 -23.30
N ASP A 542 0.08 -10.49 -24.39
CA ASP A 542 -1.07 -11.41 -24.49
C ASP A 542 -0.78 -12.85 -23.95
N GLU A 543 0.48 -13.28 -23.93
CA GLU A 543 0.90 -14.62 -23.44
C GLU A 543 1.21 -14.60 -21.92
N GLU A 544 1.69 -13.47 -21.38
CA GLU A 544 1.90 -13.27 -19.94
C GLU A 544 0.61 -12.89 -19.19
N LEU A 545 -0.38 -12.33 -19.89
CA LEU A 545 -1.73 -12.04 -19.40
C LEU A 545 -2.74 -13.18 -19.66
N ALA A 546 -2.29 -14.30 -20.24
CA ALA A 546 -3.16 -15.46 -20.44
C ALA A 546 -3.53 -16.10 -19.09
N PRO A 547 -4.82 -16.42 -18.83
CA PRO A 547 -5.21 -17.14 -17.63
C PRO A 547 -4.45 -18.47 -17.50
N VAL A 548 -3.91 -18.74 -16.31
CA VAL A 548 -3.18 -19.99 -16.06
C VAL A 548 -4.16 -21.15 -15.88
N THR A 549 -3.63 -22.37 -15.75
CA THR A 549 -4.43 -23.55 -15.37
C THR A 549 -3.72 -24.23 -14.21
N VAL A 550 -4.44 -24.38 -13.09
CA VAL A 550 -3.99 -25.16 -11.93
C VAL A 550 -4.85 -26.43 -11.91
N ASP A 551 -4.26 -27.55 -12.32
CA ASP A 551 -4.94 -28.84 -12.28
C ASP A 551 -5.11 -29.29 -10.82
N ALA A 552 -6.34 -29.64 -10.43
CA ALA A 552 -6.62 -30.28 -9.14
C ALA A 552 -5.81 -31.57 -8.96
N ALA A 553 -5.40 -31.89 -7.73
CA ALA A 553 -4.38 -32.91 -7.51
C ALA A 553 -4.85 -34.31 -7.98
N PRO A 554 -3.92 -35.17 -8.46
CA PRO A 554 -4.24 -36.50 -8.99
C PRO A 554 -5.15 -37.29 -8.05
N ARG A 555 -6.35 -37.65 -8.53
CA ARG A 555 -7.36 -38.37 -7.74
C ARG A 555 -8.26 -39.23 -8.63
N PRO A 556 -8.78 -40.36 -8.09
CA PRO A 556 -9.79 -41.15 -8.76
C PRO A 556 -11.13 -40.42 -8.77
N LEU A 557 -11.94 -40.65 -9.80
CA LEU A 557 -13.32 -40.21 -9.89
C LEU A 557 -14.26 -41.42 -9.72
N GLY A 558 -15.54 -41.16 -9.40
CA GLY A 558 -16.54 -42.20 -9.18
C GLY A 558 -16.77 -43.05 -10.45
N PRO A 559 -16.42 -44.36 -10.46
CA PRO A 559 -16.41 -45.15 -11.69
C PRO A 559 -17.78 -45.24 -12.38
N SER A 560 -17.85 -45.06 -13.70
CA SER A 560 -19.09 -45.33 -14.43
C SER A 560 -19.40 -46.83 -14.50
N VAL A 561 -20.54 -47.22 -13.93
CA VAL A 561 -20.94 -48.62 -13.68
C VAL A 561 -22.08 -49.12 -14.56
N ASN A 562 -22.01 -50.40 -14.92
CA ASN A 562 -23.04 -51.12 -15.68
C ASN A 562 -23.07 -52.61 -15.29
N GLY A 563 -24.25 -53.22 -15.18
CA GLY A 563 -24.40 -54.64 -14.83
C GLY A 563 -25.32 -55.39 -15.79
N GLU A 564 -24.84 -56.49 -16.39
CA GLU A 564 -25.64 -57.35 -17.27
C GLU A 564 -25.99 -58.68 -16.57
N VAL A 565 -27.29 -58.97 -16.45
CA VAL A 565 -27.77 -60.23 -15.86
C VAL A 565 -27.62 -61.37 -16.86
N LEU A 566 -26.88 -62.41 -16.46
CA LEU A 566 -26.50 -63.53 -17.32
C LEU A 566 -27.61 -64.60 -17.41
N ASP A 567 -27.40 -65.60 -18.26
CA ASP A 567 -28.35 -66.68 -18.56
C ASP A 567 -28.41 -67.74 -17.40
N GLY A 568 -28.68 -67.28 -16.18
CA GLY A 568 -28.59 -68.06 -14.94
C GLY A 568 -28.86 -67.23 -13.66
N PRO A 569 -28.41 -67.71 -12.48
CA PRO A 569 -28.40 -66.97 -11.22
C PRO A 569 -27.08 -66.20 -11.06
N ALA A 570 -26.75 -65.34 -12.02
CA ALA A 570 -25.48 -64.62 -12.05
C ALA A 570 -25.59 -63.30 -12.83
N ALA A 571 -24.70 -62.36 -12.55
CA ALA A 571 -24.53 -61.11 -13.30
C ALA A 571 -23.05 -60.87 -13.62
N GLU A 572 -22.77 -60.18 -14.73
CA GLU A 572 -21.45 -59.58 -14.99
C GLU A 572 -21.55 -58.09 -14.67
N LEU A 573 -20.79 -57.66 -13.65
CA LEU A 573 -20.69 -56.27 -13.23
C LEU A 573 -19.47 -55.66 -13.89
N SER A 574 -19.61 -54.45 -14.42
CA SER A 574 -18.56 -53.72 -15.13
C SER A 574 -18.44 -52.30 -14.61
N ALA A 575 -17.22 -51.84 -14.40
CA ALA A 575 -16.90 -50.48 -13.99
C ALA A 575 -15.76 -49.94 -14.85
N THR A 576 -15.93 -48.73 -15.38
CA THR A 576 -14.88 -48.00 -16.08
C THR A 576 -14.21 -47.07 -15.08
N ALA A 577 -12.90 -47.21 -14.92
CA ALA A 577 -12.14 -46.30 -14.04
C ALA A 577 -12.01 -44.93 -14.72
N GLU A 578 -12.10 -43.88 -13.92
CA GLU A 578 -11.99 -42.48 -14.35
C GLU A 578 -11.02 -41.79 -13.37
N HIS A 579 -10.01 -41.07 -13.88
CA HIS A 579 -8.93 -40.51 -13.06
C HIS A 579 -8.37 -39.22 -13.67
N THR A 580 -8.24 -38.15 -12.87
CA THR A 580 -7.91 -36.80 -13.38
C THR A 580 -6.65 -36.73 -14.25
N THR A 581 -5.64 -37.56 -13.93
CA THR A 581 -4.35 -37.64 -14.65
C THR A 581 -4.11 -38.91 -15.47
N GLY A 582 -5.08 -39.82 -15.56
CA GLY A 582 -4.89 -41.08 -16.31
C GLY A 582 -4.14 -42.20 -15.57
N GLU A 583 -3.85 -42.06 -14.27
CA GLU A 583 -3.25 -43.14 -13.48
C GLU A 583 -4.22 -44.32 -13.23
N ALA A 584 -3.68 -45.45 -12.78
CA ALA A 584 -4.44 -46.68 -12.64
C ALA A 584 -4.93 -46.90 -11.20
N SER A 585 -6.23 -46.74 -10.99
CA SER A 585 -6.88 -47.04 -9.71
C SER A 585 -7.00 -48.54 -9.46
N THR A 586 -7.14 -48.92 -8.19
CA THR A 586 -7.73 -50.21 -7.79
C THR A 586 -9.23 -50.02 -7.68
N ILE A 587 -10.01 -50.81 -8.43
CA ILE A 587 -11.47 -50.77 -8.40
C ILE A 587 -11.99 -52.01 -7.66
N ALA A 588 -12.79 -51.81 -6.62
CA ALA A 588 -13.41 -52.86 -5.81
C ALA A 588 -14.93 -52.86 -5.95
N PHE A 589 -15.52 -54.02 -6.22
CA PHE A 589 -16.97 -54.18 -6.37
C PHE A 589 -17.57 -54.73 -5.08
N THR A 590 -18.59 -54.06 -4.55
CA THR A 590 -19.37 -54.53 -3.40
C THR A 590 -20.86 -54.47 -3.70
N GLY A 591 -21.66 -55.32 -3.04
CA GLY A 591 -23.11 -55.27 -3.21
C GLY A 591 -23.88 -56.26 -2.35
N GLY A 592 -25.19 -56.06 -2.27
CA GLY A 592 -26.11 -56.87 -1.48
C GLY A 592 -27.47 -57.07 -2.14
N ALA A 593 -28.18 -58.13 -1.72
CA ALA A 593 -29.58 -58.35 -2.10
C ALA A 593 -30.47 -57.25 -1.50
N ALA A 594 -31.23 -56.55 -2.33
CA ALA A 594 -32.14 -55.49 -1.90
C ALA A 594 -33.22 -56.02 -0.94
N ILE A 595 -33.74 -55.13 -0.10
CA ILE A 595 -34.81 -55.42 0.85
C ILE A 595 -36.10 -54.78 0.35
N ASP A 596 -37.06 -55.61 -0.04
CA ASP A 596 -38.35 -55.18 -0.58
C ASP A 596 -39.05 -54.16 0.32
N LEU A 597 -39.18 -52.93 -0.20
CA LEU A 597 -39.95 -51.84 0.38
C LEU A 597 -41.40 -51.91 -0.12
N ASN A 598 -42.35 -51.65 0.77
CA ASN A 598 -43.75 -51.54 0.38
C ASN A 598 -44.02 -50.13 -0.17
N PRO A 599 -44.23 -49.93 -1.48
CA PRO A 599 -44.38 -48.59 -2.06
C PRO A 599 -45.71 -47.93 -1.68
N SER A 600 -46.71 -48.70 -1.26
CA SER A 600 -48.01 -48.17 -0.82
C SER A 600 -48.02 -47.68 0.63
N ALA A 601 -46.91 -47.82 1.35
CA ALA A 601 -46.81 -47.55 2.78
C ALA A 601 -45.45 -47.04 3.26
N SER A 602 -44.48 -46.87 2.37
CA SER A 602 -43.29 -46.04 2.57
C SER A 602 -43.60 -44.61 2.08
N LYS A 603 -42.85 -43.61 2.55
CA LYS A 603 -43.02 -42.19 2.19
C LYS A 603 -41.68 -41.45 2.16
N VAL A 604 -41.60 -40.38 1.40
CA VAL A 604 -40.52 -39.39 1.49
C VAL A 604 -41.13 -38.05 1.91
N PHE A 605 -40.38 -37.30 2.72
CA PHE A 605 -40.71 -35.94 3.10
C PHE A 605 -39.51 -35.05 2.82
N THR A 606 -39.72 -33.87 2.27
CA THR A 606 -38.68 -32.87 1.99
C THR A 606 -38.91 -31.61 2.81
N GLY A 607 -37.87 -30.82 3.04
CA GLY A 607 -37.99 -29.55 3.75
C GLY A 607 -36.64 -28.90 4.04
N ILE A 608 -36.68 -27.86 4.86
CA ILE A 608 -35.54 -27.07 5.32
C ILE A 608 -35.59 -27.02 6.85
N THR A 609 -34.45 -27.00 7.53
CA THR A 609 -34.39 -26.96 9.00
C THR A 609 -33.12 -26.29 9.52
N ASP A 610 -33.25 -25.46 10.55
CA ASP A 610 -32.16 -24.68 11.16
C ASP A 610 -31.39 -25.50 12.22
N ALA A 611 -31.28 -26.83 12.06
CA ALA A 611 -30.82 -27.74 13.10
C ALA A 611 -30.27 -29.08 12.57
N THR A 612 -28.98 -29.29 12.76
CA THR A 612 -28.19 -30.43 12.27
C THR A 612 -27.68 -31.32 13.43
N PRO A 613 -28.02 -32.62 13.47
CA PRO A 613 -29.25 -33.21 12.93
C PRO A 613 -30.50 -32.78 13.75
N PRO A 614 -31.71 -32.86 13.16
CA PRO A 614 -32.94 -32.38 13.81
C PRO A 614 -33.27 -33.05 15.15
N ALA A 615 -33.74 -32.28 16.12
CA ALA A 615 -34.06 -32.81 17.46
C ALA A 615 -35.23 -33.82 17.52
N THR A 616 -35.97 -34.01 16.42
CA THR A 616 -37.15 -34.89 16.34
C THR A 616 -37.19 -35.75 15.08
N ARG A 617 -37.92 -36.87 15.15
CA ARG A 617 -38.16 -37.82 14.04
C ARG A 617 -38.99 -37.19 12.92
N GLU A 618 -40.10 -36.57 13.29
CA GLU A 618 -40.94 -35.77 12.40
C GLU A 618 -40.39 -34.35 12.48
N ILE A 619 -40.02 -33.77 11.33
CA ILE A 619 -39.35 -32.46 11.24
C ILE A 619 -40.40 -31.38 11.00
N ALA A 620 -40.21 -30.20 11.59
CA ALA A 620 -41.17 -29.11 11.45
C ALA A 620 -41.15 -28.56 10.02
N GLY A 621 -42.33 -28.48 9.38
CA GLY A 621 -42.45 -27.98 8.01
C GLY A 621 -42.26 -29.02 6.90
N GLU A 622 -41.99 -30.29 7.22
CA GLU A 622 -41.78 -31.35 6.22
C GLU A 622 -43.03 -31.57 5.32
N GLU A 623 -42.84 -31.56 3.99
CA GLU A 623 -43.89 -31.82 2.98
C GLU A 623 -43.69 -33.19 2.31
N GLU A 624 -44.78 -33.91 2.02
CA GLU A 624 -44.72 -35.28 1.47
C GLU A 624 -44.44 -35.27 -0.04
N ALA A 625 -43.26 -35.76 -0.43
CA ALA A 625 -42.79 -35.82 -1.81
C ALA A 625 -43.30 -37.08 -2.55
N ALA A 626 -43.27 -37.02 -3.89
CA ALA A 626 -43.69 -38.13 -4.74
C ALA A 626 -42.62 -39.24 -4.81
N LEU A 627 -43.09 -40.48 -5.03
CA LEU A 627 -42.27 -41.65 -5.37
C LEU A 627 -42.75 -42.19 -6.73
N ASP A 628 -42.57 -41.40 -7.78
CA ASP A 628 -43.01 -41.72 -9.15
C ASP A 628 -41.85 -42.00 -10.14
N GLY A 629 -40.60 -41.83 -9.73
CA GLY A 629 -39.41 -42.28 -10.45
C GLY A 629 -38.56 -41.19 -11.10
N GLU A 630 -38.93 -39.92 -10.92
CA GLU A 630 -38.04 -38.78 -11.18
C GLU A 630 -37.13 -38.54 -9.94
N PRO A 631 -35.94 -37.93 -10.09
CA PRO A 631 -35.08 -37.58 -8.95
C PRO A 631 -35.77 -36.65 -7.95
N ILE A 632 -35.59 -36.91 -6.65
CA ILE A 632 -36.15 -36.07 -5.60
C ILE A 632 -35.15 -34.95 -5.32
N VAL A 633 -35.55 -33.70 -5.58
CA VAL A 633 -34.70 -32.51 -5.41
C VAL A 633 -35.24 -31.64 -4.26
N THR A 634 -34.33 -31.25 -3.35
CA THR A 634 -34.55 -30.21 -2.33
C THR A 634 -33.43 -29.18 -2.49
N GLU A 635 -33.77 -27.91 -2.64
CA GLU A 635 -32.83 -26.79 -2.84
C GLU A 635 -33.20 -25.66 -1.87
N THR A 636 -32.20 -24.95 -1.31
CA THR A 636 -32.39 -23.75 -0.48
C THR A 636 -31.13 -22.89 -0.46
N VAL A 637 -31.29 -21.60 -0.13
CA VAL A 637 -30.17 -20.74 0.29
C VAL A 637 -30.05 -20.71 1.81
N ASP A 638 -31.19 -20.54 2.51
CA ASP A 638 -31.26 -20.44 3.97
C ASP A 638 -31.46 -21.81 4.63
N GLY A 639 -30.72 -22.08 5.71
CA GLY A 639 -30.86 -23.30 6.51
C GLY A 639 -30.48 -24.58 5.75
N PHE A 640 -30.70 -25.74 6.40
CA PHE A 640 -30.23 -27.03 5.88
C PHE A 640 -31.35 -27.79 5.18
N PRO A 641 -31.26 -28.07 3.85
CA PRO A 641 -32.28 -28.84 3.17
C PRO A 641 -32.17 -30.32 3.55
N PHE A 642 -33.29 -31.04 3.51
CA PHE A 642 -33.31 -32.45 3.88
C PHE A 642 -34.30 -33.29 3.07
N GLN A 643 -34.06 -34.60 3.07
CA GLN A 643 -34.95 -35.63 2.54
C GLN A 643 -35.10 -36.77 3.56
N ARG A 644 -36.28 -36.88 4.18
CA ARG A 644 -36.60 -37.86 5.22
C ARG A 644 -37.45 -39.00 4.66
N PHE A 645 -36.89 -40.21 4.66
CA PHE A 645 -37.52 -41.42 4.15
C PHE A 645 -38.13 -42.24 5.29
N GLU A 646 -39.46 -42.34 5.38
CA GLU A 646 -40.14 -43.35 6.22
C GLU A 646 -40.27 -44.63 5.40
N PHE A 647 -39.30 -45.52 5.53
CA PHE A 647 -39.27 -46.80 4.84
C PHE A 647 -40.02 -47.90 5.59
N LYS A 648 -40.67 -48.77 4.83
CA LYS A 648 -41.43 -49.89 5.37
C LYS A 648 -41.20 -51.19 4.60
N THR A 649 -40.51 -52.14 5.22
CA THR A 649 -40.16 -53.41 4.59
C THR A 649 -41.36 -54.36 4.53
N ASP A 650 -41.49 -55.07 3.42
CA ASP A 650 -42.62 -55.99 3.19
C ASP A 650 -42.49 -57.32 3.94
N ASP A 651 -41.28 -57.70 4.36
CA ASP A 651 -41.07 -58.72 5.41
C ASP A 651 -40.45 -58.15 6.70
N ARG A 652 -40.34 -58.97 7.76
CA ARG A 652 -39.70 -58.55 9.02
C ARG A 652 -38.19 -58.73 8.99
N GLN A 653 -37.46 -57.66 9.28
CA GLN A 653 -36.02 -57.70 9.49
C GLN A 653 -35.69 -58.16 10.92
N TRP A 654 -34.66 -59.02 11.02
CA TRP A 654 -34.22 -59.69 12.25
C TRP A 654 -32.70 -59.70 12.43
N ARG A 655 -31.98 -59.08 11.50
CA ARG A 655 -30.53 -58.90 11.47
C ARG A 655 -30.28 -57.47 11.02
N ASP A 656 -29.18 -56.91 11.47
CA ASP A 656 -28.68 -55.63 10.98
C ASP A 656 -28.36 -55.77 9.48
N PHE A 657 -28.57 -54.70 8.73
CA PHE A 657 -28.51 -54.63 7.28
C PHE A 657 -27.95 -53.26 6.86
N GLU A 658 -27.76 -52.99 5.57
CA GLU A 658 -27.19 -51.73 5.09
C GLU A 658 -28.20 -50.95 4.24
N ILE A 659 -27.96 -49.66 4.09
CA ILE A 659 -28.67 -48.81 3.14
C ILE A 659 -27.67 -47.99 2.35
N THR A 660 -27.82 -48.00 1.02
CA THR A 660 -27.06 -47.14 0.12
C THR A 660 -27.97 -46.04 -0.43
N TRP A 661 -27.45 -44.82 -0.49
CA TRP A 661 -28.03 -43.65 -1.15
C TRP A 661 -27.05 -43.12 -2.19
N SER A 662 -27.53 -42.62 -3.33
CA SER A 662 -26.73 -41.93 -4.35
C SER A 662 -27.46 -40.68 -4.85
N GLY A 663 -26.67 -39.64 -5.12
CA GLY A 663 -27.17 -38.35 -5.59
C GLY A 663 -26.09 -37.29 -5.77
N THR A 664 -26.49 -36.02 -5.88
CA THR A 664 -25.60 -34.86 -6.12
C THR A 664 -25.92 -33.68 -5.20
N SER A 665 -24.90 -32.87 -4.91
CA SER A 665 -24.95 -31.63 -4.12
C SER A 665 -24.60 -30.37 -4.97
N THR A 666 -24.44 -29.22 -4.32
CA THR A 666 -23.72 -28.02 -4.82
C THR A 666 -22.28 -28.02 -4.30
N GLY A 667 -21.37 -27.24 -4.90
CA GLY A 667 -20.06 -26.89 -4.33
C GLY A 667 -19.22 -28.09 -3.87
N THR A 668 -18.52 -27.92 -2.75
CA THR A 668 -17.89 -29.02 -1.98
C THR A 668 -18.84 -29.72 -0.99
N SER A 669 -20.05 -29.19 -0.76
CA SER A 669 -20.89 -29.44 0.42
C SER A 669 -21.16 -30.92 0.75
N GLU A 670 -21.08 -31.28 2.04
CA GLU A 670 -21.19 -32.64 2.55
C GLU A 670 -22.65 -33.12 2.60
N LEU A 671 -22.91 -34.32 2.08
CA LEU A 671 -24.19 -34.98 2.24
C LEU A 671 -24.11 -36.06 3.32
N GLN A 672 -24.99 -35.94 4.31
CA GLN A 672 -25.00 -36.73 5.54
C GLN A 672 -26.21 -37.68 5.58
N MET A 673 -25.96 -38.97 5.82
CA MET A 673 -27.00 -39.97 5.98
C MET A 673 -27.16 -40.41 7.44
N TYR A 674 -28.34 -40.16 8.01
CA TYR A 674 -28.70 -40.54 9.37
C TYR A 674 -29.83 -41.58 9.41
N ALA A 675 -29.91 -42.36 10.49
CA ALA A 675 -31.09 -43.17 10.81
C ALA A 675 -31.59 -42.98 12.25
N TRP A 676 -32.91 -42.93 12.43
CA TRP A 676 -33.51 -42.57 13.72
C TRP A 676 -33.40 -43.70 14.75
N ASN A 677 -32.70 -43.44 15.85
CA ASN A 677 -32.57 -44.38 16.94
C ASN A 677 -33.78 -44.32 17.89
N HIS A 678 -34.72 -45.26 17.74
CA HIS A 678 -35.92 -45.35 18.58
C HIS A 678 -35.64 -45.66 20.07
N ARG A 679 -34.40 -45.93 20.49
CA ARG A 679 -34.01 -46.10 21.90
C ARG A 679 -33.44 -44.82 22.51
N ALA A 680 -32.62 -44.09 21.76
CA ALA A 680 -32.00 -42.84 22.19
C ALA A 680 -32.91 -41.62 21.95
N ALA A 681 -33.87 -41.74 21.02
CA ALA A 681 -34.76 -40.68 20.55
C ALA A 681 -34.01 -39.49 19.93
N ARG A 682 -33.12 -39.81 18.99
CA ARG A 682 -32.33 -38.90 18.15
C ARG A 682 -32.04 -39.58 16.80
N TRP A 683 -31.53 -38.82 15.85
CA TRP A 683 -30.79 -39.36 14.70
C TRP A 683 -29.39 -39.84 15.17
N ASP A 684 -28.93 -40.97 14.63
CA ASP A 684 -27.53 -41.39 14.66
C ASP A 684 -27.00 -41.29 13.21
N LEU A 685 -25.85 -40.63 13.00
CA LEU A 685 -25.16 -40.60 11.70
C LEU A 685 -24.74 -42.03 11.31
N LEU A 686 -24.86 -42.36 10.03
CA LEU A 686 -24.46 -43.65 9.46
C LEU A 686 -23.23 -43.54 8.57
N ASP A 687 -23.22 -42.52 7.70
CA ASP A 687 -22.18 -42.24 6.69
C ASP A 687 -22.35 -40.77 6.23
N ALA A 688 -21.28 -40.13 5.79
CA ALA A 688 -21.26 -38.77 5.24
C ALA A 688 -20.13 -38.64 4.21
N ASP A 689 -20.31 -37.85 3.15
CA ASP A 689 -19.37 -37.77 2.02
C ASP A 689 -19.59 -36.47 1.22
N GLY A 690 -18.51 -35.88 0.70
CA GLY A 690 -18.47 -34.55 0.08
C GLY A 690 -17.11 -34.25 -0.57
N GLY A 691 -16.78 -32.98 -0.78
CA GLY A 691 -15.42 -32.54 -1.13
C GLY A 691 -14.98 -32.71 -2.59
N LEU A 692 -15.91 -32.68 -3.56
CA LEU A 692 -15.60 -32.52 -4.99
C LEU A 692 -16.72 -31.77 -5.74
N THR A 693 -16.36 -30.66 -6.40
CA THR A 693 -17.26 -29.73 -7.08
C THR A 693 -18.30 -30.40 -7.98
N GLY A 694 -19.56 -30.47 -7.52
CA GLY A 694 -20.68 -31.05 -8.27
C GLY A 694 -20.61 -32.57 -8.52
N GLY A 695 -19.84 -33.31 -7.72
CA GLY A 695 -19.61 -34.74 -7.88
C GLY A 695 -20.83 -35.65 -7.60
N GLN A 696 -20.74 -36.90 -8.07
CA GLN A 696 -21.65 -37.97 -7.67
C GLN A 696 -21.26 -38.48 -6.27
N ILE A 697 -22.12 -38.23 -5.28
CA ILE A 697 -21.93 -38.69 -3.90
C ILE A 697 -22.67 -40.02 -3.71
N THR A 698 -22.12 -40.96 -2.91
CA THR A 698 -22.79 -42.24 -2.60
C THR A 698 -22.49 -42.77 -1.18
N LEU A 699 -23.50 -42.65 -0.31
CA LEU A 699 -23.44 -42.93 1.12
C LEU A 699 -23.92 -44.36 1.42
N THR A 700 -23.20 -45.14 2.23
CA THR A 700 -23.53 -46.54 2.57
C THR A 700 -23.44 -46.82 4.07
N GLY A 701 -24.61 -46.95 4.72
CA GLY A 701 -24.73 -46.97 6.18
C GLY A 701 -25.28 -48.28 6.78
N THR A 702 -24.68 -48.76 7.88
CA THR A 702 -25.20 -49.93 8.62
C THR A 702 -26.40 -49.58 9.50
N VAL A 703 -27.56 -50.14 9.18
CA VAL A 703 -28.81 -50.04 9.95
C VAL A 703 -28.89 -51.13 11.03
N ALA A 704 -28.75 -50.71 12.29
CA ALA A 704 -28.90 -51.60 13.44
C ALA A 704 -30.37 -51.84 13.78
N VAL A 705 -30.91 -53.00 13.39
CA VAL A 705 -32.31 -53.43 13.65
C VAL A 705 -32.66 -53.42 15.13
N GLY A 706 -31.67 -53.58 16.00
CA GLY A 706 -31.84 -53.45 17.45
C GLY A 706 -32.35 -52.08 17.91
N SER A 707 -32.05 -50.99 17.19
CA SER A 707 -32.28 -49.58 17.60
C SER A 707 -33.05 -48.76 16.58
N GLN A 708 -32.72 -48.87 15.30
CA GLN A 708 -33.22 -48.02 14.22
C GLN A 708 -34.43 -48.60 13.46
N VAL A 709 -34.83 -49.85 13.75
CA VAL A 709 -35.96 -50.50 13.03
C VAL A 709 -37.11 -50.87 13.96
N ARG A 710 -38.15 -50.02 13.99
CA ARG A 710 -39.34 -50.22 14.84
C ARG A 710 -40.18 -51.40 14.38
N GLY A 711 -40.45 -52.32 15.30
CA GLY A 711 -41.28 -53.51 15.06
C GLY A 711 -40.69 -54.53 14.07
N GLY A 712 -39.42 -54.35 13.69
CA GLY A 712 -38.73 -55.09 12.63
C GLY A 712 -39.24 -54.76 11.22
N ARG A 713 -39.88 -53.60 10.99
CA ARG A 713 -40.47 -53.24 9.68
C ARG A 713 -40.40 -51.79 9.27
N ASN A 714 -40.40 -50.85 10.22
CA ASN A 714 -40.34 -49.43 9.94
C ASN A 714 -38.92 -48.94 10.20
N LEU A 715 -38.34 -48.22 9.25
CA LEU A 715 -37.06 -47.54 9.34
C LEU A 715 -37.29 -46.07 8.97
N ASP A 716 -36.70 -45.14 9.70
CA ASP A 716 -36.66 -43.73 9.33
C ASP A 716 -35.21 -43.36 9.01
N VAL A 717 -34.96 -42.87 7.79
CA VAL A 717 -33.66 -42.36 7.30
C VAL A 717 -33.81 -40.88 6.96
N LEU A 718 -32.73 -40.12 7.11
CA LEU A 718 -32.64 -38.71 6.76
C LEU A 718 -31.37 -38.52 5.94
N ILE A 719 -31.50 -37.92 4.76
CA ILE A 719 -30.40 -37.32 4.01
C ILE A 719 -30.47 -35.83 4.26
N MET A 720 -29.33 -35.20 4.51
CA MET A 720 -29.20 -33.81 4.89
C MET A 720 -27.93 -33.25 4.24
N ASP A 721 -28.04 -32.03 3.74
CA ASP A 721 -26.92 -31.16 3.33
C ASP A 721 -26.70 -30.21 4.52
N GLY A 722 -25.48 -30.13 5.03
CA GLY A 722 -25.15 -29.34 6.21
C GLY A 722 -23.85 -29.77 6.90
N PRO A 723 -23.45 -29.06 7.98
CA PRO A 723 -22.05 -28.70 8.20
C PRO A 723 -21.13 -29.88 8.32
N GLU A 724 -19.97 -29.78 7.67
CA GLU A 724 -19.06 -30.90 7.39
C GLU A 724 -18.72 -31.73 8.64
N THR A 725 -18.75 -33.05 8.51
CA THR A 725 -18.36 -34.00 9.56
C THR A 725 -17.12 -34.82 9.24
N GLN A 726 -16.59 -34.72 8.01
CA GLN A 726 -15.27 -35.21 7.63
C GLN A 726 -14.14 -34.21 7.98
N THR A 727 -13.35 -33.77 7.00
CA THR A 727 -12.15 -32.94 7.19
C THR A 727 -11.81 -32.25 5.88
N ALA A 728 -12.22 -31.00 5.74
CA ALA A 728 -11.79 -30.10 4.67
C ALA A 728 -10.26 -30.08 4.54
N PHE A 729 -9.79 -29.87 3.30
CA PHE A 729 -8.38 -29.92 2.92
C PHE A 729 -7.74 -31.29 3.21
N SER A 730 -8.05 -32.28 2.37
CA SER A 730 -7.59 -33.68 2.49
C SER A 730 -6.08 -33.87 2.27
N ASP A 731 -5.38 -32.79 1.92
CA ASP A 731 -3.94 -32.74 1.67
C ASP A 731 -3.07 -32.50 2.92
N ASP A 732 -3.63 -32.36 4.13
CA ASP A 732 -2.90 -32.04 5.38
C ASP A 732 -2.17 -33.24 6.07
N PRO A 733 -0.82 -33.31 6.05
CA PRO A 733 -0.03 -34.15 6.97
C PRO A 733 0.36 -33.43 8.27
N SER A 734 0.42 -32.09 8.22
CA SER A 734 0.52 -31.10 9.31
C SER A 734 0.92 -29.75 8.70
N GLU A 735 0.05 -28.74 8.77
CA GLU A 735 0.45 -27.35 8.47
C GLU A 735 1.55 -26.83 9.43
N PRO A 736 2.45 -25.94 8.97
CA PRO A 736 2.58 -25.40 7.61
C PRO A 736 3.24 -26.39 6.62
N ASN A 737 2.71 -26.47 5.39
CA ASN A 737 3.16 -27.38 4.32
C ASN A 737 3.90 -26.71 3.14
N LEU A 738 3.75 -25.39 2.98
CA LEU A 738 4.27 -24.51 1.93
C LEU A 738 3.64 -24.72 0.54
N ALA A 739 2.32 -24.87 0.50
CA ALA A 739 1.54 -24.85 -0.73
C ALA A 739 0.10 -24.38 -0.49
N PHE A 740 -0.43 -23.64 -1.46
CA PHE A 740 -1.88 -23.40 -1.58
C PHE A 740 -2.66 -24.72 -1.58
N LYS A 741 -3.84 -24.71 -0.96
CA LYS A 741 -4.75 -25.88 -0.96
C LYS A 741 -5.21 -26.25 -2.37
N ASP A 742 -5.51 -27.54 -2.57
CA ASP A 742 -6.01 -28.09 -3.84
C ASP A 742 -7.29 -27.38 -4.33
N ALA A 743 -7.31 -26.96 -5.60
CA ALA A 743 -8.41 -26.22 -6.25
C ALA A 743 -9.74 -26.99 -6.37
N ALA A 744 -9.79 -28.27 -5.94
CA ALA A 744 -11.02 -29.03 -5.81
C ALA A 744 -11.52 -29.20 -4.36
N GLU A 745 -10.87 -28.54 -3.37
CA GLU A 745 -11.12 -28.71 -1.92
C GLU A 745 -11.43 -27.39 -1.20
N TYR A 746 -11.90 -26.38 -1.93
CA TYR A 746 -12.51 -25.14 -1.45
C TYR A 746 -13.50 -24.63 -2.50
N ASP A 747 -14.44 -23.77 -2.10
CA ASP A 747 -15.42 -23.18 -3.03
C ASP A 747 -14.80 -21.99 -3.79
N PHE A 748 -14.25 -21.02 -3.07
CA PHE A 748 -13.63 -19.82 -3.63
C PHE A 748 -12.43 -19.33 -2.80
N SER A 749 -11.71 -18.32 -3.30
CA SER A 749 -10.67 -17.62 -2.55
C SER A 749 -10.75 -16.09 -2.68
N LEU A 750 -10.06 -15.38 -1.78
CA LEU A 750 -9.88 -13.94 -1.80
C LEU A 750 -8.39 -13.58 -1.83
N GLY A 751 -8.01 -12.64 -2.68
CA GLY A 751 -6.68 -12.03 -2.68
C GLY A 751 -6.57 -10.94 -1.61
N TYR A 752 -5.41 -10.80 -0.99
CA TYR A 752 -5.12 -9.76 -0.01
C TYR A 752 -3.73 -9.14 -0.23
N VAL A 753 -3.69 -7.83 -0.48
CA VAL A 753 -2.51 -7.04 -0.85
C VAL A 753 -2.45 -5.78 0.02
N THR A 754 -1.26 -5.27 0.33
CA THR A 754 -1.11 -4.14 1.27
C THR A 754 0.34 -3.63 1.30
N ASP A 755 0.52 -2.35 1.63
CA ASP A 755 1.81 -1.69 1.93
C ASP A 755 2.85 -1.82 0.79
N THR A 756 2.41 -1.59 -0.45
CA THR A 756 3.22 -1.74 -1.68
C THR A 756 4.20 -0.59 -1.92
N GLN A 757 4.10 0.50 -1.17
CA GLN A 757 4.90 1.73 -1.22
C GLN A 757 6.36 1.62 -1.72
N PHE A 758 7.20 0.76 -1.15
CA PHE A 758 8.61 0.64 -1.59
C PHE A 758 8.76 -0.09 -2.93
N LEU A 759 7.82 -0.97 -3.28
CA LEU A 759 7.74 -1.57 -4.61
C LEU A 759 7.43 -0.47 -5.64
N THR A 760 6.49 0.41 -5.33
CA THR A 760 6.12 1.58 -6.14
C THR A 760 7.26 2.61 -6.28
N GLU A 761 7.97 2.93 -5.18
CA GLU A 761 9.10 3.86 -5.17
C GLU A 761 10.30 3.35 -6.01
N GLY A 762 10.55 2.04 -6.02
CA GLY A 762 11.79 1.52 -6.62
C GLY A 762 11.90 0.05 -7.02
N TYR A 763 10.94 -0.82 -6.68
CA TYR A 763 10.97 -2.24 -7.07
C TYR A 763 9.72 -2.63 -7.87
N ARG A 764 9.42 -1.82 -8.89
CA ARG A 764 8.13 -1.78 -9.61
C ARG A 764 7.70 -3.13 -10.18
N ASP A 765 8.64 -3.90 -10.70
CA ASP A 765 8.40 -5.25 -11.24
C ASP A 765 7.69 -6.18 -10.23
N ALA A 766 7.95 -6.03 -8.93
CA ALA A 766 7.33 -6.84 -7.89
C ALA A 766 5.82 -6.58 -7.78
N TYR A 767 5.39 -5.32 -7.81
CA TYR A 767 3.97 -4.96 -7.69
C TYR A 767 3.21 -5.23 -8.99
N ALA A 768 3.85 -5.00 -10.15
CA ALA A 768 3.28 -5.36 -11.44
C ALA A 768 3.08 -6.88 -11.56
N GLU A 769 4.06 -7.69 -11.15
CA GLU A 769 3.96 -9.16 -11.13
C GLU A 769 2.93 -9.67 -10.10
N MET A 770 2.80 -9.03 -8.94
CA MET A 770 1.70 -9.33 -7.99
C MET A 770 0.33 -9.13 -8.64
N SER A 771 0.12 -8.01 -9.34
CA SER A 771 -1.15 -7.70 -10.01
C SER A 771 -1.43 -8.63 -11.19
N ARG A 772 -0.41 -8.93 -12.01
CA ARG A 772 -0.49 -9.92 -13.11
C ARG A 772 -0.83 -11.32 -12.58
N TRP A 773 -0.22 -11.75 -11.49
CA TRP A 773 -0.48 -13.06 -10.91
C TRP A 773 -1.94 -13.19 -10.46
N ILE A 774 -2.49 -12.17 -9.79
CA ILE A 774 -3.90 -12.16 -9.39
C ILE A 774 -4.81 -12.28 -10.61
N ALA A 775 -4.65 -11.40 -11.61
CA ALA A 775 -5.45 -11.41 -12.85
C ALA A 775 -5.39 -12.74 -13.62
N THR A 776 -4.22 -13.36 -13.69
CA THR A 776 -4.03 -14.63 -14.42
C THR A 776 -4.46 -15.86 -13.62
N ASN A 777 -4.53 -15.78 -12.28
CA ASN A 777 -4.95 -16.88 -11.41
C ASN A 777 -6.43 -16.82 -11.01
N THR A 778 -7.19 -15.76 -11.37
CA THR A 778 -8.61 -15.58 -11.02
C THR A 778 -9.45 -16.85 -11.20
N ASP A 779 -9.57 -17.36 -12.43
CA ASP A 779 -10.31 -18.61 -12.71
C ASP A 779 -9.65 -19.84 -12.06
N ALA A 780 -8.32 -19.91 -12.11
CA ALA A 780 -7.54 -21.10 -11.70
C ALA A 780 -7.46 -21.32 -10.18
N ARG A 781 -7.83 -20.33 -9.38
CA ARG A 781 -7.84 -20.36 -7.91
C ARG A 781 -9.16 -19.83 -7.32
N GLY A 782 -10.18 -19.64 -8.14
CA GLY A 782 -11.47 -19.08 -7.73
C GLY A 782 -11.36 -17.74 -6.99
N ILE A 783 -10.46 -16.84 -7.42
CA ILE A 783 -10.21 -15.56 -6.71
C ILE A 783 -11.39 -14.61 -6.95
N ALA A 784 -12.40 -14.68 -6.10
CA ALA A 784 -13.66 -13.95 -6.27
C ALA A 784 -13.55 -12.45 -5.99
N TYR A 785 -12.57 -12.04 -5.16
CA TYR A 785 -12.28 -10.64 -4.85
C TYR A 785 -10.82 -10.44 -4.46
N THR A 786 -10.28 -9.23 -4.61
CA THR A 786 -9.00 -8.80 -4.02
C THR A 786 -9.17 -7.55 -3.15
N ALA A 787 -8.75 -7.62 -1.89
CA ALA A 787 -8.72 -6.47 -1.00
C ALA A 787 -7.33 -5.85 -0.93
N HIS A 788 -7.23 -4.52 -1.07
CA HIS A 788 -5.99 -3.76 -0.92
C HIS A 788 -6.07 -2.72 0.22
N THR A 789 -5.34 -2.92 1.33
CA THR A 789 -5.47 -2.08 2.54
C THR A 789 -4.59 -0.83 2.61
N GLY A 790 -3.89 -0.47 1.54
CA GLY A 790 -3.32 0.88 1.36
C GLY A 790 -1.80 0.97 1.52
N ASP A 791 -1.29 2.20 1.64
CA ASP A 791 0.10 2.60 1.38
C ASP A 791 0.56 2.07 0.01
N LEU A 792 -0.15 2.54 -1.03
CA LEU A 792 0.14 2.23 -2.44
C LEU A 792 1.45 2.88 -2.89
N ILE A 793 1.66 4.13 -2.45
CA ILE A 793 2.83 4.94 -2.78
C ILE A 793 3.66 5.22 -1.52
N GLN A 794 4.88 5.74 -1.68
CA GLN A 794 5.78 6.06 -0.57
C GLN A 794 5.82 7.56 -0.25
N ASN A 795 5.70 8.42 -1.26
CA ASN A 795 6.11 9.83 -1.17
C ASN A 795 4.99 10.88 -1.03
N TRP A 796 3.78 10.53 -0.58
CA TRP A 796 2.77 11.53 -0.14
C TRP A 796 2.51 11.53 1.39
N LEU A 797 3.45 11.00 2.18
CA LEU A 797 3.35 10.94 3.64
C LEU A 797 3.36 12.29 4.37
N ASN A 798 4.19 13.25 3.94
CA ASN A 798 4.48 14.45 4.75
C ASN A 798 3.97 15.73 4.11
N GLY A 799 3.67 16.73 4.93
CA GLY A 799 3.31 18.08 4.51
C GLY A 799 4.45 18.88 3.85
N ASN A 800 5.58 18.25 3.48
CA ASN A 800 6.70 18.88 2.79
C ASN A 800 7.35 17.99 1.71
N ASN A 801 6.70 16.90 1.28
CA ASN A 801 7.23 16.02 0.23
C ASN A 801 7.21 16.67 -1.17
N ALA A 802 8.02 16.14 -2.09
CA ALA A 802 8.08 16.59 -3.48
C ALA A 802 6.89 16.04 -4.27
N THR A 803 6.08 16.92 -4.88
CA THR A 803 4.79 16.53 -5.48
C THR A 803 4.94 15.66 -6.72
N GLU A 804 5.96 15.91 -7.55
CA GLU A 804 6.13 15.13 -8.79
C GLU A 804 6.57 13.68 -8.54
N ARG A 805 7.24 13.39 -7.41
CA ARG A 805 7.53 12.00 -7.02
C ARG A 805 6.28 11.23 -6.63
N ALA A 806 5.37 11.86 -5.89
CA ALA A 806 4.08 11.25 -5.55
C ALA A 806 3.21 11.01 -6.80
N VAL A 807 3.29 11.89 -7.81
CA VAL A 807 2.64 11.71 -9.12
C VAL A 807 3.20 10.50 -9.87
N ASP A 808 4.52 10.41 -10.05
CA ASP A 808 5.20 9.26 -10.70
C ASP A 808 4.91 7.93 -10.00
N GLU A 809 4.88 7.91 -8.67
CA GLU A 809 4.49 6.74 -7.89
C GLU A 809 3.00 6.38 -8.05
N TYR A 810 2.10 7.36 -8.07
CA TYR A 810 0.67 7.11 -8.27
C TYR A 810 0.33 6.66 -9.69
N GLU A 811 0.99 7.22 -10.70
CA GLU A 811 0.84 6.80 -12.10
C GLU A 811 1.24 5.33 -12.23
N PHE A 812 2.39 4.94 -11.67
CA PHE A 812 2.78 3.53 -11.65
C PHE A 812 1.81 2.62 -10.85
N ALA A 813 1.39 3.01 -9.64
CA ALA A 813 0.46 2.21 -8.84
C ALA A 813 -0.91 2.06 -9.51
N SER A 814 -1.38 3.11 -10.19
CA SER A 814 -2.60 3.08 -11.00
C SER A 814 -2.50 2.12 -12.17
N ASP A 815 -1.38 2.15 -12.91
CA ASP A 815 -1.14 1.25 -14.05
C ASP A 815 -0.96 -0.21 -13.61
N ALA A 816 -0.28 -0.45 -12.47
CA ALA A 816 -0.13 -1.79 -11.89
C ALA A 816 -1.48 -2.41 -11.50
N MET A 817 -2.35 -1.65 -10.83
CA MET A 817 -3.72 -2.09 -10.55
C MET A 817 -4.61 -2.15 -11.81
N GLY A 818 -4.26 -1.40 -12.87
CA GLY A 818 -4.95 -1.43 -14.16
C GLY A 818 -4.95 -2.80 -14.84
N VAL A 819 -3.98 -3.66 -14.50
CA VAL A 819 -3.96 -5.07 -14.93
C VAL A 819 -5.19 -5.84 -14.42
N LEU A 820 -5.75 -5.47 -13.26
CA LEU A 820 -6.99 -6.04 -12.73
C LEU A 820 -8.23 -5.49 -13.46
N ASP A 821 -8.24 -4.18 -13.78
CA ASP A 821 -9.29 -3.53 -14.56
C ASP A 821 -9.43 -4.15 -15.96
N GLU A 822 -8.30 -4.39 -16.66
CA GLU A 822 -8.29 -4.99 -18.00
C GLU A 822 -8.69 -6.48 -17.99
N ALA A 823 -8.38 -7.20 -16.91
CA ALA A 823 -8.84 -8.57 -16.68
C ALA A 823 -10.32 -8.66 -16.27
N GLY A 824 -10.90 -7.57 -15.75
CA GLY A 824 -12.23 -7.56 -15.14
C GLY A 824 -12.28 -8.25 -13.77
N ALA A 825 -11.15 -8.36 -13.08
CA ALA A 825 -11.04 -9.00 -11.76
C ALA A 825 -11.59 -8.07 -10.66
N PRO A 826 -12.55 -8.52 -9.80
CA PRO A 826 -13.08 -7.68 -8.73
C PRO A 826 -12.03 -7.33 -7.67
N TYR A 827 -11.89 -6.04 -7.34
CA TYR A 827 -10.97 -5.59 -6.29
C TYR A 827 -11.43 -4.26 -5.65
N GLY A 828 -11.10 -4.08 -4.38
CA GLY A 828 -11.34 -2.83 -3.64
C GLY A 828 -10.05 -2.33 -3.00
N VAL A 829 -9.83 -1.02 -2.98
CA VAL A 829 -8.57 -0.43 -2.50
C VAL A 829 -8.80 0.84 -1.70
N THR A 830 -8.27 0.89 -0.48
CA THR A 830 -8.37 2.05 0.43
C THR A 830 -6.98 2.64 0.71
N PRO A 831 -6.85 3.95 0.95
CA PRO A 831 -5.54 4.57 1.16
C PRO A 831 -5.02 4.45 2.59
N GLY A 832 -3.69 4.40 2.69
CA GLY A 832 -2.91 4.52 3.92
C GLY A 832 -2.44 5.95 4.21
N ASN A 833 -1.47 6.09 5.12
CA ASN A 833 -0.90 7.39 5.50
C ASN A 833 0.13 7.93 4.52
N HIS A 834 0.87 7.08 3.81
CA HIS A 834 1.75 7.51 2.73
C HIS A 834 0.96 7.97 1.50
N ASP A 835 -0.31 7.56 1.38
CA ASP A 835 -1.23 7.98 0.33
C ASP A 835 -1.96 9.31 0.62
N THR A 836 -2.09 9.71 1.91
CA THR A 836 -3.04 10.77 2.35
C THR A 836 -2.46 11.83 3.30
N LYS A 837 -1.13 11.98 3.36
CA LYS A 837 -0.45 12.86 4.33
C LYS A 837 -0.86 12.61 5.79
N TRP A 838 -0.90 11.34 6.22
CA TRP A 838 -1.46 10.89 7.51
C TRP A 838 -2.99 11.15 7.67
N GLY A 839 -3.76 11.13 6.59
CA GLY A 839 -5.21 11.37 6.61
C GLY A 839 -5.62 12.85 6.64
N ARG A 840 -4.76 13.76 6.13
CA ARG A 840 -5.04 15.20 6.04
C ARG A 840 -5.56 15.65 4.68
N GLU A 841 -5.12 15.03 3.60
CA GLU A 841 -5.48 15.37 2.22
C GLU A 841 -5.41 14.13 1.34
N ALA A 842 -6.44 13.89 0.54
CA ALA A 842 -6.57 12.73 -0.33
C ALA A 842 -6.90 13.12 -1.79
N ASP A 843 -6.83 14.41 -2.12
CA ASP A 843 -7.12 14.94 -3.45
C ASP A 843 -6.25 14.26 -4.52
N LEU A 844 -4.99 13.97 -4.19
CA LEU A 844 -4.08 13.25 -5.10
C LEU A 844 -4.41 11.74 -5.21
N TYR A 845 -4.81 11.07 -4.12
CA TYR A 845 -5.26 9.67 -4.16
C TYR A 845 -6.51 9.52 -5.04
N ASN A 846 -7.53 10.35 -4.80
CA ASN A 846 -8.79 10.35 -5.57
C ASN A 846 -8.58 10.73 -7.05
N GLN A 847 -7.42 11.28 -7.45
CA GLN A 847 -7.10 11.53 -8.86
C GLN A 847 -6.77 10.24 -9.64
N TYR A 848 -6.21 9.23 -8.97
CA TYR A 848 -5.72 7.98 -9.59
C TYR A 848 -6.58 6.75 -9.25
N PHE A 849 -7.30 6.81 -8.13
CA PHE A 849 -8.33 5.85 -7.73
C PHE A 849 -9.69 6.54 -7.54
N PRO A 850 -10.22 7.26 -8.56
CA PRO A 850 -11.51 7.93 -8.49
C PRO A 850 -12.67 6.94 -8.44
N ASP A 851 -13.84 7.40 -7.98
CA ASP A 851 -15.08 6.60 -8.01
C ASP A 851 -15.44 6.17 -9.45
N GLU A 852 -15.17 7.00 -10.47
CA GLU A 852 -15.42 6.65 -11.88
C GLU A 852 -14.52 5.52 -12.43
N ARG A 853 -13.53 5.03 -11.67
CA ARG A 853 -12.79 3.80 -11.99
C ARG A 853 -13.67 2.56 -11.77
N TYR A 854 -14.56 2.62 -10.78
CA TYR A 854 -15.40 1.53 -10.32
C TYR A 854 -16.87 1.69 -10.72
N GLU A 855 -17.33 2.92 -11.01
CA GLU A 855 -18.70 3.18 -11.48
C GLU A 855 -19.10 2.31 -12.69
N GLY A 856 -20.01 1.35 -12.45
CA GLY A 856 -20.56 0.48 -13.49
C GLY A 856 -19.92 -0.91 -13.55
N GLN A 857 -18.98 -1.22 -12.67
CA GLN A 857 -18.68 -2.60 -12.29
C GLN A 857 -19.86 -3.17 -11.50
N ASP A 858 -20.25 -4.43 -11.75
CA ASP A 858 -21.42 -5.05 -11.09
C ASP A 858 -21.23 -5.26 -9.57
N TRP A 859 -19.99 -5.15 -9.06
CA TRP A 859 -19.63 -5.33 -7.65
C TRP A 859 -19.50 -4.03 -6.84
N TYR A 860 -19.34 -2.87 -7.46
CA TYR A 860 -19.11 -1.60 -6.73
C TYR A 860 -20.42 -1.06 -6.14
N GLY A 861 -20.47 -0.96 -4.80
CA GLY A 861 -21.65 -0.56 -4.04
C GLY A 861 -21.79 0.95 -3.83
N GLY A 862 -20.66 1.67 -3.80
CA GLY A 862 -20.60 3.14 -3.75
C GLY A 862 -19.80 3.72 -2.58
N ALA A 863 -19.32 4.96 -2.76
CA ALA A 863 -18.59 5.72 -1.74
C ALA A 863 -19.47 6.45 -0.71
N TRP A 864 -18.85 6.84 0.40
CA TRP A 864 -19.41 7.68 1.46
C TRP A 864 -19.83 9.07 0.96
N LYS A 865 -19.11 9.62 -0.02
CA LYS A 865 -19.43 10.87 -0.71
C LYS A 865 -19.07 10.78 -2.20
N GLU A 866 -19.71 11.64 -2.98
CA GLU A 866 -19.27 12.04 -4.32
C GLU A 866 -17.83 12.60 -4.22
N ASP A 867 -16.94 12.17 -5.11
CA ASP A 867 -15.50 12.49 -5.17
C ASP A 867 -14.66 11.98 -3.95
N ASP A 868 -14.99 10.84 -3.33
CA ASP A 868 -14.35 10.36 -2.07
C ASP A 868 -14.19 8.82 -1.95
N ALA A 869 -13.60 8.21 -2.98
CA ALA A 869 -13.34 6.78 -3.11
C ALA A 869 -12.59 6.12 -1.94
N GLN A 870 -11.92 6.88 -1.07
CA GLN A 870 -11.22 6.35 0.12
C GLN A 870 -12.11 5.46 1.02
N ASN A 871 -13.41 5.78 1.06
CA ASN A 871 -14.40 5.15 1.94
C ASN A 871 -15.55 4.63 1.08
N HIS A 872 -15.48 3.39 0.60
CA HIS A 872 -16.47 2.75 -0.26
C HIS A 872 -16.85 1.37 0.26
N TYR A 873 -17.88 0.77 -0.33
CA TYR A 873 -18.21 -0.63 -0.10
C TYR A 873 -18.53 -1.33 -1.42
N ASP A 874 -18.26 -2.63 -1.45
CA ASP A 874 -18.42 -3.50 -2.60
C ASP A 874 -19.17 -4.77 -2.19
N VAL A 875 -19.86 -5.39 -3.13
CA VAL A 875 -20.67 -6.59 -2.90
C VAL A 875 -20.42 -7.63 -3.98
N ILE A 876 -20.25 -8.90 -3.56
CA ILE A 876 -20.16 -10.04 -4.47
C ILE A 876 -20.97 -11.23 -3.95
N GLU A 877 -21.23 -12.18 -4.84
CA GLU A 877 -21.82 -13.48 -4.54
C GLU A 877 -20.89 -14.57 -5.09
N ALA A 878 -20.36 -15.43 -4.21
CA ALA A 878 -19.45 -16.54 -4.54
C ALA A 878 -20.07 -17.84 -3.99
N ASP A 879 -20.30 -18.82 -4.87
CA ASP A 879 -21.06 -20.06 -4.60
C ASP A 879 -22.36 -19.85 -3.79
N GLY A 880 -23.07 -18.76 -4.11
CA GLY A 880 -24.31 -18.32 -3.46
C GLY A 880 -24.12 -17.64 -2.11
N ALA A 881 -22.92 -17.68 -1.51
CA ALA A 881 -22.58 -16.89 -0.33
C ALA A 881 -22.32 -15.43 -0.71
N LYS A 882 -22.98 -14.50 -0.02
CA LYS A 882 -22.83 -13.06 -0.28
C LYS A 882 -21.80 -12.44 0.65
N PHE A 883 -20.96 -11.56 0.10
CA PHE A 883 -19.97 -10.81 0.84
C PHE A 883 -20.16 -9.32 0.62
N LEU A 884 -19.86 -8.54 1.66
CA LEU A 884 -19.75 -7.10 1.58
C LEU A 884 -18.36 -6.70 2.09
N PHE A 885 -17.58 -6.08 1.23
CA PHE A 885 -16.28 -5.50 1.58
C PHE A 885 -16.52 -4.03 1.92
N LEU A 886 -16.17 -3.63 3.14
CA LEU A 886 -16.37 -2.26 3.61
C LEU A 886 -15.03 -1.61 3.91
N TYR A 887 -14.68 -0.61 3.10
CA TYR A 887 -13.42 0.13 3.20
C TYR A 887 -13.61 1.42 3.97
N LEU A 888 -12.75 1.63 4.97
CA LEU A 888 -12.56 2.92 5.63
C LEU A 888 -11.09 3.32 5.53
N GLY A 889 -10.83 4.46 4.89
CA GLY A 889 -9.48 4.98 4.67
C GLY A 889 -8.79 5.44 5.94
N TYR A 890 -7.50 5.72 5.83
CA TYR A 890 -6.70 6.13 6.98
C TYR A 890 -7.30 7.33 7.74
N TYR A 891 -7.59 7.12 9.03
CA TYR A 891 -8.23 8.11 9.92
C TYR A 891 -9.70 8.49 9.55
N ALA A 892 -10.44 7.59 8.88
CA ALA A 892 -11.88 7.76 8.64
C ALA A 892 -12.68 7.98 9.94
N GLY A 893 -13.38 9.12 10.02
CA GLY A 893 -13.93 9.68 11.26
C GLY A 893 -15.40 9.33 11.56
N GLU A 894 -15.99 10.07 12.51
CA GLU A 894 -17.33 9.84 13.06
C GLU A 894 -18.44 9.69 11.99
N GLY A 895 -18.50 10.58 10.99
CA GLY A 895 -19.49 10.50 9.91
C GLY A 895 -19.27 9.34 8.93
N SER A 896 -18.04 8.82 8.83
CA SER A 896 -17.70 7.61 8.06
C SER A 896 -18.13 6.36 8.83
N ILE A 897 -17.97 6.36 10.16
CA ILE A 897 -18.44 5.31 11.08
C ILE A 897 -19.98 5.25 11.09
N GLU A 898 -20.68 6.39 11.09
CA GLU A 898 -22.14 6.43 10.96
C GLU A 898 -22.61 5.80 9.63
N TRP A 899 -22.01 6.21 8.50
CA TRP A 899 -22.32 5.66 7.18
C TRP A 899 -21.98 4.16 7.05
N ALA A 900 -20.84 3.73 7.59
CA ALA A 900 -20.43 2.32 7.64
C ALA A 900 -21.50 1.44 8.30
N ASN A 901 -22.11 1.92 9.39
CA ASN A 901 -23.24 1.23 10.02
C ASN A 901 -24.50 1.28 9.15
N GLU A 902 -24.85 2.41 8.52
CA GLU A 902 -26.00 2.48 7.59
C GLU A 902 -25.85 1.52 6.39
N VAL A 903 -24.63 1.29 5.91
CA VAL A 903 -24.31 0.30 4.87
C VAL A 903 -24.51 -1.14 5.38
N ILE A 904 -24.00 -1.48 6.57
CA ILE A 904 -24.15 -2.84 7.12
C ILE A 904 -25.62 -3.14 7.48
N ASP A 905 -26.34 -2.20 8.09
CA ASP A 905 -27.79 -2.31 8.38
C ASP A 905 -28.63 -2.54 7.10
N ALA A 906 -28.13 -2.12 5.94
CA ALA A 906 -28.79 -2.33 4.64
C ALA A 906 -28.53 -3.71 4.01
N HIS A 907 -27.48 -4.43 4.45
CA HIS A 907 -27.03 -5.71 3.90
C HIS A 907 -26.96 -6.84 4.95
N PRO A 908 -28.04 -7.11 5.71
CA PRO A 908 -28.03 -8.02 6.86
C PRO A 908 -27.89 -9.52 6.50
N ASP A 909 -27.95 -9.88 5.23
CA ASP A 909 -27.71 -11.23 4.70
C ASP A 909 -26.29 -11.43 4.16
N HIS A 910 -25.45 -10.38 4.11
CA HIS A 910 -24.08 -10.44 3.60
C HIS A 910 -23.06 -10.68 4.72
N ASN A 911 -22.02 -11.46 4.43
CA ASN A 911 -20.84 -11.65 5.26
C ASN A 911 -19.92 -10.42 5.13
N VAL A 912 -19.74 -9.64 6.20
CA VAL A 912 -18.99 -8.38 6.12
C VAL A 912 -17.51 -8.57 6.44
N VAL A 913 -16.67 -8.22 5.45
CA VAL A 913 -15.22 -8.02 5.61
C VAL A 913 -14.96 -6.53 5.80
N PHE A 914 -14.43 -6.13 6.95
CA PHE A 914 -14.06 -4.74 7.21
C PHE A 914 -12.57 -4.51 6.89
N ALA A 915 -12.28 -3.58 5.99
CA ALA A 915 -10.93 -3.27 5.54
C ALA A 915 -10.56 -1.81 5.90
N THR A 916 -9.40 -1.63 6.52
CA THR A 916 -8.87 -0.32 6.94
C THR A 916 -7.36 -0.38 6.99
N HIS A 917 -6.65 0.69 6.65
CA HIS A 917 -5.19 0.65 6.65
C HIS A 917 -4.59 0.35 8.05
N GLU A 918 -5.08 1.02 9.09
CA GLU A 918 -4.61 0.82 10.48
C GLU A 918 -5.65 0.08 11.31
N TYR A 919 -5.28 -1.04 11.94
CA TYR A 919 -6.15 -1.74 12.90
C TYR A 919 -5.43 -2.48 14.04
N LEU A 920 -4.48 -3.39 13.74
CA LEU A 920 -3.68 -4.09 14.77
C LEU A 920 -2.29 -3.46 14.91
N ASN A 921 -1.64 -3.73 16.05
CA ASN A 921 -0.18 -3.73 16.18
C ASN A 921 0.34 -5.16 15.91
N PRO A 922 1.64 -5.38 15.66
CA PRO A 922 2.20 -6.70 15.42
C PRO A 922 2.23 -7.65 16.64
N ASP A 923 1.67 -7.24 17.79
CA ASP A 923 1.40 -8.11 18.94
C ASP A 923 -0.05 -8.61 19.04
N GLY A 924 -0.89 -8.28 18.04
CA GLY A 924 -2.31 -8.62 17.99
C GLY A 924 -3.20 -7.72 18.87
N SER A 925 -2.66 -6.69 19.52
CA SER A 925 -3.48 -5.67 20.19
C SER A 925 -3.98 -4.60 19.20
N LEU A 926 -5.18 -4.07 19.43
CA LEU A 926 -5.72 -2.96 18.63
C LEU A 926 -4.79 -1.74 18.66
N SER A 927 -4.70 -1.01 17.55
CA SER A 927 -3.97 0.25 17.43
C SER A 927 -4.82 1.41 17.97
N THR A 928 -4.44 1.97 19.12
CA THR A 928 -5.27 2.91 19.90
C THR A 928 -4.50 4.17 20.34
N PRO A 929 -5.22 5.26 20.69
CA PRO A 929 -4.66 6.48 21.28
C PRO A 929 -3.69 6.33 22.45
N ASP A 930 -3.72 5.20 23.17
CA ASP A 930 -2.91 4.96 24.37
C ASP A 930 -1.74 3.97 24.15
N ASN A 931 -1.65 3.28 23.00
CA ASN A 931 -0.55 2.33 22.71
C ASN A 931 0.20 2.56 21.39
N TYR A 932 -0.36 3.29 20.41
CA TYR A 932 0.34 3.60 19.15
C TYR A 932 0.46 5.11 18.90
N ARG A 933 -0.45 5.73 18.13
CA ARG A 933 -0.51 7.20 17.94
C ARG A 933 -1.74 7.75 18.64
N TRP A 934 -1.61 8.96 19.19
CA TRP A 934 -2.64 9.71 19.94
C TRP A 934 -4.03 9.72 19.30
N THR A 935 -4.08 9.55 17.98
CA THR A 935 -5.08 10.02 17.01
C THR A 935 -5.71 8.74 16.33
N SER A 936 -5.20 7.52 16.62
CA SER A 936 -5.66 6.19 16.13
C SER A 936 -7.16 5.88 16.34
N MET A 937 -7.69 4.91 15.58
CA MET A 937 -9.14 4.65 15.48
C MET A 937 -9.60 3.20 15.70
N ALA A 938 -8.70 2.22 15.90
CA ALA A 938 -9.10 0.80 15.89
C ALA A 938 -10.04 0.40 17.05
N ASP A 939 -9.93 1.05 18.22
CA ASP A 939 -10.88 0.84 19.31
C ASP A 939 -12.27 1.41 18.99
N ARG A 940 -12.37 2.49 18.21
CA ARG A 940 -13.66 2.97 17.69
C ARG A 940 -14.25 2.00 16.68
N TYR A 941 -13.49 1.58 15.67
CA TYR A 941 -13.97 0.60 14.68
C TYR A 941 -14.41 -0.72 15.36
N TRP A 942 -13.66 -1.20 16.36
CA TRP A 942 -14.09 -2.35 17.16
C TRP A 942 -15.40 -2.11 17.91
N ASN A 943 -15.52 -1.04 18.70
CA ASN A 943 -16.68 -0.84 19.58
C ASN A 943 -17.92 -0.29 18.85
N GLU A 944 -17.77 0.34 17.69
CA GLU A 944 -18.82 1.11 17.00
C GLU A 944 -19.16 0.58 15.59
N ILE A 945 -18.39 -0.37 15.03
CA ILE A 945 -18.74 -1.07 13.77
C ILE A 945 -18.76 -2.58 14.01
N ILE A 946 -17.64 -3.18 14.42
CA ILE A 946 -17.46 -4.64 14.41
C ILE A 946 -18.26 -5.33 15.53
N LEU A 947 -18.19 -4.82 16.77
CA LEU A 947 -18.93 -5.37 17.90
C LEU A 947 -20.47 -5.28 17.76
N PRO A 948 -21.08 -4.14 17.35
CA PRO A 948 -22.54 -4.02 17.26
C PRO A 948 -23.18 -4.77 16.08
N ASN A 949 -22.47 -4.95 14.95
CA ASN A 949 -23.02 -5.63 13.77
C ASN A 949 -22.67 -7.12 13.79
N ASP A 950 -23.68 -7.98 13.92
CA ASP A 950 -23.44 -9.42 14.14
C ASP A 950 -22.89 -10.17 12.92
N ASN A 951 -23.06 -9.65 11.69
CA ASN A 951 -22.57 -10.22 10.44
C ASN A 951 -21.16 -9.77 10.01
N VAL A 952 -20.44 -8.99 10.84
CA VAL A 952 -19.01 -8.71 10.64
C VAL A 952 -18.20 -9.88 11.20
N PHE A 953 -17.53 -10.61 10.31
CA PHE A 953 -16.76 -11.83 10.63
C PHE A 953 -15.24 -11.67 10.41
N MET A 954 -14.80 -10.68 9.64
CA MET A 954 -13.39 -10.47 9.32
C MET A 954 -12.96 -9.00 9.36
N VAL A 955 -11.70 -8.77 9.77
CA VAL A 955 -11.00 -7.49 9.62
C VAL A 955 -9.66 -7.69 8.91
N LEU A 956 -9.34 -6.82 7.94
CA LEU A 956 -8.07 -6.77 7.20
C LEU A 956 -7.39 -5.40 7.42
N ALA A 957 -6.06 -5.39 7.65
CA ALA A 957 -5.27 -4.16 7.81
C ALA A 957 -3.76 -4.28 7.52
N GLY A 958 -3.14 -3.15 7.16
CA GLY A 958 -1.70 -2.99 6.91
C GLY A 958 -0.99 -2.22 8.02
N HIS A 959 -0.24 -1.19 7.61
CA HIS A 959 0.36 -0.12 8.42
C HIS A 959 1.55 -0.48 9.33
N HIS A 960 1.49 -1.60 10.05
CA HIS A 960 2.54 -1.99 10.99
C HIS A 960 3.36 -3.17 10.45
N HIS A 961 4.65 -2.95 10.19
CA HIS A 961 5.56 -3.94 9.59
C HIS A 961 5.49 -5.33 10.26
N GLY A 962 5.30 -6.38 9.46
CA GLY A 962 5.14 -7.76 9.93
C GLY A 962 3.71 -8.28 9.73
N VAL A 963 3.31 -9.29 10.49
CA VAL A 963 1.96 -9.87 10.42
C VAL A 963 1.39 -10.07 11.82
N ALA A 964 0.07 -10.07 11.95
CA ALA A 964 -0.63 -10.46 13.17
C ALA A 964 -1.94 -11.16 12.84
N LEU A 965 -2.33 -12.11 13.70
CA LEU A 965 -3.60 -12.82 13.64
C LEU A 965 -4.21 -12.81 15.04
N ASN A 966 -5.46 -12.37 15.16
CA ASN A 966 -6.23 -12.44 16.40
C ASN A 966 -7.63 -13.01 16.11
N ILE A 967 -8.01 -14.06 16.81
CA ILE A 967 -9.29 -14.76 16.61
C ILE A 967 -10.15 -14.54 17.85
N LYS A 968 -11.10 -13.62 17.76
CA LYS A 968 -12.05 -13.33 18.85
C LYS A 968 -13.24 -14.27 18.73
N ARG A 969 -13.57 -14.98 19.80
CA ARG A 969 -14.67 -15.97 19.88
C ARG A 969 -15.67 -15.59 20.95
N ASP A 970 -16.89 -16.09 20.81
CA ASP A 970 -18.08 -15.73 21.61
C ASP A 970 -18.30 -14.20 21.65
N VAL A 971 -18.11 -13.54 20.50
CA VAL A 971 -18.15 -12.07 20.38
C VAL A 971 -19.52 -11.53 20.81
N ASN A 972 -19.51 -10.41 21.54
CA ASN A 972 -20.68 -9.83 22.22
C ASN A 972 -21.40 -10.77 23.22
N GLY A 973 -20.81 -11.95 23.53
CA GLY A 973 -21.45 -13.00 24.32
C GLY A 973 -22.44 -13.87 23.54
N VAL A 974 -22.40 -13.83 22.20
CA VAL A 974 -23.13 -14.73 21.30
C VAL A 974 -22.30 -16.01 21.15
N GLU A 975 -22.79 -17.13 21.70
CA GLU A 975 -22.11 -18.43 21.66
C GLU A 975 -21.84 -18.85 20.21
N GLY A 976 -20.58 -19.07 19.87
CA GLY A 976 -20.13 -19.41 18.51
C GLY A 976 -19.71 -18.22 17.64
N ARG A 977 -20.05 -16.96 17.96
CA ARG A 977 -19.72 -15.81 17.09
C ARG A 977 -18.22 -15.58 17.01
N ILE A 978 -17.64 -15.54 15.80
CA ILE A 978 -16.19 -15.36 15.56
C ILE A 978 -15.92 -14.07 14.80
N VAL A 979 -14.86 -13.34 15.18
CA VAL A 979 -14.22 -12.33 14.32
C VAL A 979 -12.75 -12.69 14.14
N VAL A 980 -12.33 -12.87 12.89
CA VAL A 980 -10.94 -13.08 12.48
C VAL A 980 -10.32 -11.74 12.10
N GLU A 981 -9.33 -11.29 12.88
CA GLU A 981 -8.64 -10.03 12.67
C GLU A 981 -7.23 -10.34 12.15
N MET A 982 -6.95 -9.94 10.92
CA MET A 982 -5.65 -10.14 10.27
C MET A 982 -4.98 -8.82 9.95
N MET A 983 -3.68 -8.81 10.17
CA MET A 983 -2.78 -7.75 9.74
C MET A 983 -1.62 -8.38 8.97
N ALA A 984 -1.22 -7.75 7.87
CA ALA A 984 0.00 -8.08 7.14
C ALA A 984 0.59 -6.80 6.59
N ASN A 985 1.91 -6.68 6.59
CA ASN A 985 2.64 -5.58 5.97
C ASN A 985 4.03 -6.13 5.64
N TYR A 986 4.34 -6.17 4.34
CA TYR A 986 5.56 -6.75 3.80
C TYR A 986 6.59 -5.72 3.35
N GLN A 987 6.30 -4.41 3.50
CA GLN A 987 7.09 -3.31 2.91
C GLN A 987 8.58 -3.40 3.26
N ASN A 988 8.87 -3.77 4.52
CA ASN A 988 10.21 -3.73 5.09
C ASN A 988 10.93 -5.08 4.98
N PHE A 989 10.36 -6.05 4.27
CA PHE A 989 10.92 -7.38 4.12
C PHE A 989 12.04 -7.33 3.10
N THR A 990 13.17 -7.93 3.45
CA THR A 990 14.41 -7.82 2.68
C THR A 990 14.92 -9.19 2.29
N ASP A 991 15.34 -9.31 1.04
CA ASP A 991 16.04 -10.51 0.58
C ASP A 991 17.44 -10.61 1.23
N PRO A 992 18.19 -11.72 1.02
CA PRO A 992 19.51 -11.91 1.62
C PRO A 992 20.56 -10.83 1.29
N ASN A 993 20.24 -9.90 0.39
CA ASN A 993 21.07 -8.81 -0.08
C ASN A 993 20.63 -7.44 0.50
N GLY A 994 19.42 -7.35 1.06
CA GLY A 994 18.85 -6.13 1.64
C GLY A 994 17.77 -5.44 0.80
N ARG A 995 17.27 -6.08 -0.26
CA ARG A 995 16.31 -5.50 -1.21
C ARG A 995 14.88 -5.58 -0.70
N PHE A 996 14.10 -4.50 -0.82
CA PHE A 996 12.68 -4.50 -0.44
C PHE A 996 11.74 -5.18 -1.47
N ASN A 997 12.28 -5.85 -2.49
CA ASN A 997 11.50 -6.58 -3.51
C ASN A 997 11.05 -7.98 -3.04
N ALA A 998 10.48 -8.05 -1.84
CA ALA A 998 9.93 -9.29 -1.29
C ALA A 998 8.65 -9.72 -2.04
N GLY A 999 7.75 -8.78 -2.35
CA GLY A 999 6.62 -8.97 -3.25
C GLY A 999 5.55 -9.97 -2.78
N PHE A 1000 5.33 -10.06 -1.46
CA PHE A 1000 4.37 -11.00 -0.88
C PHE A 1000 2.94 -10.45 -0.85
N LEU A 1001 1.99 -11.33 -1.20
CA LEU A 1001 0.55 -11.18 -1.00
C LEU A 1001 0.02 -12.35 -0.15
N ARG A 1002 -1.26 -12.35 0.21
CA ARG A 1002 -1.96 -13.50 0.80
C ARG A 1002 -3.11 -13.96 -0.07
N LEU A 1003 -3.34 -15.28 -0.09
CA LEU A 1003 -4.55 -15.90 -0.59
C LEU A 1003 -5.32 -16.51 0.59
N LEU A 1004 -6.62 -16.25 0.64
CA LEU A 1004 -7.54 -16.70 1.69
C LEU A 1004 -8.53 -17.67 1.01
N GLN A 1005 -8.43 -18.97 1.25
CA GLN A 1005 -9.16 -20.03 0.56
C GLN A 1005 -10.27 -20.59 1.47
N PHE A 1006 -11.53 -20.61 1.02
CA PHE A 1006 -12.71 -20.82 1.86
C PHE A 1006 -13.49 -22.10 1.52
N ASP A 1007 -13.86 -22.87 2.55
CA ASP A 1007 -14.92 -23.89 2.47
C ASP A 1007 -16.15 -23.41 3.26
N LEU A 1008 -17.28 -23.29 2.57
CA LEU A 1008 -18.54 -22.73 3.09
C LEU A 1008 -19.31 -23.68 4.02
N ASP A 1009 -19.11 -24.99 3.92
CA ASP A 1009 -19.86 -26.00 4.68
C ASP A 1009 -19.08 -26.50 5.91
N ALA A 1010 -17.75 -26.52 5.82
CA ALA A 1010 -16.88 -26.67 6.99
C ALA A 1010 -16.78 -25.39 7.84
N GLY A 1011 -17.03 -24.21 7.24
CA GLY A 1011 -16.84 -22.92 7.92
C GLY A 1011 -15.37 -22.62 8.20
N LEU A 1012 -14.49 -22.95 7.25
CA LEU A 1012 -13.04 -22.87 7.39
C LEU A 1012 -12.42 -21.97 6.33
N MET A 1013 -11.35 -21.28 6.72
CA MET A 1013 -10.47 -20.53 5.84
C MET A 1013 -9.03 -21.02 6.01
N ALA A 1014 -8.41 -21.48 4.93
CA ALA A 1014 -6.96 -21.60 4.82
C ALA A 1014 -6.37 -20.26 4.36
N VAL A 1015 -5.19 -19.90 4.88
CA VAL A 1015 -4.46 -18.69 4.49
C VAL A 1015 -3.05 -19.08 4.09
N ASN A 1016 -2.59 -18.61 2.93
CA ASN A 1016 -1.24 -18.80 2.43
C ASN A 1016 -0.64 -17.45 2.01
N THR A 1017 0.47 -17.04 2.63
CA THR A 1017 1.35 -15.99 2.09
C THR A 1017 2.11 -16.52 0.86
N TYR A 1018 2.29 -15.71 -0.19
CA TYR A 1018 3.00 -16.09 -1.42
C TYR A 1018 3.62 -14.89 -2.15
N SER A 1019 4.79 -15.05 -2.75
CA SER A 1019 5.44 -14.05 -3.62
C SER A 1019 5.48 -14.52 -5.06
N PRO A 1020 4.65 -13.93 -5.96
CA PRO A 1020 4.66 -14.26 -7.38
C PRO A 1020 6.02 -14.02 -8.07
N LEU A 1021 6.74 -12.96 -7.69
CA LEU A 1021 8.09 -12.65 -8.20
C LEU A 1021 9.13 -13.74 -7.87
N ARG A 1022 8.88 -14.55 -6.84
CA ARG A 1022 9.85 -15.51 -6.27
C ARG A 1022 9.37 -16.97 -6.32
N GLU A 1023 8.12 -17.19 -6.73
CA GLU A 1023 7.43 -18.49 -6.77
C GLU A 1023 7.39 -19.25 -5.42
N GLU A 1024 7.38 -18.55 -4.28
CA GLU A 1024 7.58 -19.15 -2.95
C GLU A 1024 6.69 -18.57 -1.82
N HIS A 1025 6.55 -19.33 -0.71
CA HIS A 1025 5.63 -19.06 0.42
C HIS A 1025 6.32 -18.58 1.71
N ASN A 1026 7.66 -18.58 1.77
CA ASN A 1026 8.51 -18.44 2.96
C ASN A 1026 8.78 -16.99 3.39
N ALA A 1027 7.75 -16.15 3.52
CA ALA A 1027 7.90 -14.73 3.84
C ALA A 1027 8.61 -14.46 5.18
N TRP A 1028 8.43 -15.33 6.19
CA TRP A 1028 9.17 -15.25 7.46
C TRP A 1028 10.71 -15.30 7.33
N GLU A 1029 11.26 -15.80 6.21
CA GLU A 1029 12.72 -15.81 5.97
C GLU A 1029 13.26 -14.44 5.51
N TYR A 1030 12.38 -13.58 4.99
CA TYR A 1030 12.67 -12.23 4.50
C TYR A 1030 12.53 -11.12 5.57
N LYS A 1031 12.03 -11.48 6.75
CA LYS A 1031 11.69 -10.51 7.81
C LYS A 1031 12.95 -9.84 8.41
N PRO A 1032 12.91 -8.53 8.73
CA PRO A 1032 14.00 -7.86 9.44
C PRO A 1032 14.44 -8.55 10.75
N ALA A 1033 15.73 -8.44 11.05
CA ALA A 1033 16.37 -9.07 12.22
C ALA A 1033 16.02 -8.40 13.56
N ASP A 1034 15.44 -7.20 13.52
CA ASP A 1034 15.08 -6.36 14.66
C ASP A 1034 13.57 -6.24 14.90
N LEU A 1035 12.72 -6.86 14.06
CA LEU A 1035 11.29 -7.03 14.35
C LEU A 1035 11.13 -7.68 15.74
N PRO A 1036 10.47 -7.02 16.72
CA PRO A 1036 10.53 -7.42 18.12
C PRO A 1036 9.57 -8.56 18.50
N TYR A 1037 8.86 -9.12 17.53
CA TYR A 1037 7.83 -10.14 17.71
C TYR A 1037 8.21 -11.47 17.05
N ALA A 1038 7.55 -12.56 17.49
CA ALA A 1038 7.70 -13.86 16.86
C ALA A 1038 6.89 -13.88 15.57
N TYR A 1039 7.55 -14.27 14.47
CA TYR A 1039 6.98 -14.39 13.14
C TYR A 1039 7.75 -15.52 12.45
N ASP A 1040 7.02 -16.57 12.09
CA ASP A 1040 7.47 -17.87 11.60
C ASP A 1040 6.44 -18.50 10.63
N ASP A 1041 6.73 -19.71 10.18
CA ASP A 1041 5.95 -20.46 9.18
C ASP A 1041 4.46 -20.59 9.54
N ALA A 1042 4.15 -20.92 10.80
CA ALA A 1042 2.79 -21.00 11.32
C ALA A 1042 2.02 -19.65 11.41
N THR A 1043 2.64 -18.54 11.01
CA THR A 1043 2.00 -17.21 10.90
C THR A 1043 1.87 -16.71 9.46
N ASP A 1044 2.46 -17.40 8.49
CA ASP A 1044 2.25 -17.20 7.05
C ASP A 1044 1.29 -18.23 6.43
N GLU A 1045 1.18 -19.42 7.04
CA GLU A 1045 0.33 -20.50 6.56
C GLU A 1045 -0.42 -21.15 7.73
N PHE A 1046 -1.75 -21.12 7.67
CA PHE A 1046 -2.63 -21.63 8.73
C PHE A 1046 -4.07 -21.86 8.24
N VAL A 1047 -4.83 -22.69 8.98
CA VAL A 1047 -6.28 -22.87 8.79
C VAL A 1047 -7.03 -22.42 10.04
N VAL A 1048 -8.12 -21.67 9.87
CA VAL A 1048 -8.94 -21.09 10.94
C VAL A 1048 -10.44 -21.23 10.68
N GLU A 1049 -11.22 -21.35 11.76
CA GLU A 1049 -12.69 -21.27 11.72
C GLU A 1049 -13.17 -19.83 11.47
N VAL A 1050 -14.16 -19.68 10.59
CA VAL A 1050 -14.83 -18.42 10.24
C VAL A 1050 -16.34 -18.52 10.49
N ASP A 1051 -16.91 -17.45 11.05
CA ASP A 1051 -18.34 -17.37 11.37
C ASP A 1051 -19.10 -16.76 10.18
N LEU A 1052 -19.39 -17.61 9.19
CA LEU A 1052 -20.12 -17.23 7.98
C LEU A 1052 -21.62 -17.45 8.15
N ASN A 1053 -22.41 -16.51 7.62
CA ASN A 1053 -23.84 -16.70 7.42
C ASN A 1053 -24.07 -17.94 6.53
N THR A 1054 -24.86 -18.88 7.05
CA THR A 1054 -25.30 -20.10 6.34
C THR A 1054 -26.21 -19.86 5.12
N SER A 1055 -26.33 -18.63 4.60
CA SER A 1055 -27.07 -18.30 3.38
C SER A 1055 -26.19 -18.51 2.15
N TYR A 1056 -26.28 -19.68 1.52
CA TYR A 1056 -25.57 -20.07 0.29
C TYR A 1056 -26.23 -21.29 -0.36
N ASP A 1057 -25.99 -21.56 -1.64
CA ASP A 1057 -26.75 -22.52 -2.45
C ASP A 1057 -26.54 -23.99 -2.01
N LYS A 1058 -27.51 -24.55 -1.27
CA LYS A 1058 -27.52 -25.94 -0.79
C LYS A 1058 -28.53 -26.79 -1.53
N ARG A 1059 -28.21 -28.07 -1.73
CA ARG A 1059 -28.92 -28.95 -2.65
C ARG A 1059 -28.77 -30.43 -2.31
N ILE A 1060 -29.90 -31.14 -2.26
CA ILE A 1060 -29.94 -32.60 -2.31
C ILE A 1060 -30.74 -33.02 -3.54
N ALA A 1061 -30.11 -33.72 -4.48
CA ALA A 1061 -30.82 -34.49 -5.50
C ALA A 1061 -30.59 -35.99 -5.29
N THR A 1062 -31.64 -36.74 -4.91
CA THR A 1062 -31.59 -38.19 -4.75
C THR A 1062 -31.91 -38.90 -6.07
N ASP A 1063 -30.96 -39.68 -6.59
CA ASP A 1063 -31.15 -40.56 -7.75
C ASP A 1063 -31.56 -41.98 -7.32
N LEU A 1064 -30.95 -42.51 -6.24
CA LEU A 1064 -31.26 -43.83 -5.71
C LEU A 1064 -31.18 -43.86 -4.18
N ILE A 1065 -32.09 -44.60 -3.54
CA ILE A 1065 -31.93 -45.02 -2.15
C ILE A 1065 -32.55 -46.40 -1.94
N ALA A 1066 -31.76 -47.35 -1.43
CA ALA A 1066 -32.18 -48.74 -1.31
C ALA A 1066 -31.55 -49.43 -0.10
N PRO A 1067 -32.35 -49.95 0.86
CA PRO A 1067 -31.86 -50.87 1.87
C PRO A 1067 -31.56 -52.24 1.26
N HIS A 1068 -30.45 -52.85 1.64
CA HIS A 1068 -30.01 -54.18 1.19
C HIS A 1068 -29.43 -55.00 2.35
N ALA A 1069 -29.33 -56.31 2.17
CA ALA A 1069 -28.52 -57.15 3.04
C ALA A 1069 -27.06 -56.66 3.01
N ALA A 1070 -26.37 -56.76 4.16
CA ALA A 1070 -24.99 -56.30 4.30
C ALA A 1070 -24.10 -56.80 3.15
N ALA A 1071 -23.36 -55.88 2.54
CA ALA A 1071 -22.68 -56.09 1.27
C ALA A 1071 -21.58 -57.15 1.36
N GLU A 1072 -21.44 -57.93 0.29
CA GLU A 1072 -20.30 -58.82 0.10
C GLU A 1072 -19.33 -58.25 -0.93
N ALA A 1073 -18.04 -58.51 -0.74
CA ALA A 1073 -17.01 -58.15 -1.72
C ALA A 1073 -17.08 -59.13 -2.89
N ILE A 1074 -17.47 -58.62 -4.06
CA ILE A 1074 -17.76 -59.41 -5.27
C ILE A 1074 -16.45 -59.71 -6.02
N GLY A 1075 -15.58 -58.70 -6.12
CA GLY A 1075 -14.27 -58.82 -6.75
C GLY A 1075 -13.53 -57.49 -6.78
N SER A 1076 -12.31 -57.48 -7.29
CA SER A 1076 -11.56 -56.25 -7.55
C SER A 1076 -10.56 -56.44 -8.69
N GLY A 1077 -10.13 -55.33 -9.26
CA GLY A 1077 -9.07 -55.27 -10.27
C GLY A 1077 -8.35 -53.93 -10.21
N SER A 1078 -7.52 -53.67 -11.22
CA SER A 1078 -6.92 -52.35 -11.45
C SER A 1078 -7.06 -52.00 -12.92
N ALA A 1079 -7.29 -50.73 -13.19
CA ALA A 1079 -7.70 -50.18 -14.49
C ALA A 1079 -7.15 -48.75 -14.61
N GLY A 1080 -6.60 -48.39 -15.76
CA GLY A 1080 -6.33 -47.00 -16.11
C GLY A 1080 -7.61 -46.21 -16.42
N ASP A 1081 -7.49 -44.89 -16.54
CA ASP A 1081 -8.57 -44.04 -17.02
C ASP A 1081 -9.15 -44.52 -18.36
N GLY A 1082 -10.48 -44.57 -18.43
CA GLY A 1082 -11.23 -45.11 -19.57
C GLY A 1082 -11.13 -46.63 -19.75
N GLU A 1083 -10.42 -47.37 -18.91
CA GLU A 1083 -10.40 -48.84 -18.95
C GLU A 1083 -11.55 -49.43 -18.14
N THR A 1084 -12.41 -50.21 -18.81
CA THR A 1084 -13.46 -51.01 -18.16
C THR A 1084 -12.91 -52.36 -17.68
N ILE A 1085 -13.10 -52.67 -16.39
CA ILE A 1085 -12.95 -54.03 -15.87
C ILE A 1085 -14.31 -54.64 -15.54
N ALA A 1086 -14.38 -55.97 -15.55
CA ALA A 1086 -15.60 -56.71 -15.24
C ALA A 1086 -15.34 -57.88 -14.28
N VAL A 1087 -16.32 -58.15 -13.41
CA VAL A 1087 -16.35 -59.25 -12.44
C VAL A 1087 -17.68 -59.99 -12.51
N ALA A 1088 -17.65 -61.31 -12.27
CA ALA A 1088 -18.86 -62.13 -12.23
C ALA A 1088 -19.36 -62.27 -10.79
N TRP A 1089 -20.65 -61.97 -10.57
CA TRP A 1089 -21.36 -62.23 -9.31
C TRP A 1089 -22.23 -63.47 -9.48
N ASP A 1090 -21.80 -64.59 -8.89
CA ASP A 1090 -22.42 -65.92 -9.00
C ASP A 1090 -23.42 -66.22 -7.86
N ASP A 1091 -24.14 -67.35 -7.97
CA ASP A 1091 -25.03 -67.93 -6.94
C ASP A 1091 -26.21 -67.04 -6.45
N LEU A 1092 -26.62 -66.05 -7.25
CA LEU A 1092 -27.69 -65.09 -6.96
C LEU A 1092 -29.08 -65.74 -6.78
N ALA A 1093 -29.95 -65.05 -6.03
CA ALA A 1093 -31.34 -65.45 -5.84
C ALA A 1093 -32.22 -65.04 -7.05
N TYR A 1094 -33.00 -65.98 -7.57
CA TYR A 1094 -34.02 -65.69 -8.60
C TYR A 1094 -35.21 -64.96 -7.96
N CYS A 1095 -35.74 -63.94 -8.64
CA CYS A 1095 -36.74 -63.01 -8.11
C CYS A 1095 -36.21 -62.26 -6.89
N THR A 1096 -35.10 -61.54 -7.09
CA THR A 1096 -34.46 -60.69 -6.08
C THR A 1096 -33.71 -59.58 -6.82
N SER A 1097 -33.92 -58.34 -6.40
CA SER A 1097 -33.16 -57.18 -6.87
C SER A 1097 -31.86 -57.08 -6.09
N TYR A 1098 -30.81 -56.53 -6.70
CA TYR A 1098 -29.48 -56.39 -6.09
C TYR A 1098 -28.98 -54.95 -6.26
N VAL A 1099 -28.42 -54.40 -5.19
CA VAL A 1099 -27.78 -53.08 -5.14
C VAL A 1099 -26.27 -53.30 -5.08
N TRP A 1100 -25.49 -52.52 -5.84
CA TRP A 1100 -24.04 -52.63 -5.85
C TRP A 1100 -23.35 -51.31 -6.23
N THR A 1101 -22.08 -51.19 -5.86
CA THR A 1101 -21.20 -50.05 -6.14
C THR A 1101 -19.83 -50.54 -6.60
N ALA A 1102 -19.06 -49.64 -7.20
CA ALA A 1102 -17.63 -49.77 -7.41
C ALA A 1102 -16.88 -48.65 -6.69
N ASP A 1103 -16.03 -49.00 -5.74
CA ASP A 1103 -15.12 -48.08 -5.05
C ASP A 1103 -13.79 -48.03 -5.82
N ALA A 1104 -13.38 -46.84 -6.28
CA ALA A 1104 -12.04 -46.58 -6.78
C ALA A 1104 -11.11 -46.14 -5.64
N ALA A 1105 -9.87 -46.60 -5.65
CA ALA A 1105 -8.80 -46.17 -4.76
C ALA A 1105 -7.49 -46.00 -5.54
N ASP A 1106 -6.76 -44.91 -5.32
CA ASP A 1106 -5.45 -44.67 -5.95
C ASP A 1106 -4.27 -45.29 -5.15
N ALA A 1107 -3.03 -44.91 -5.50
CA ALA A 1107 -1.83 -45.35 -4.79
C ALA A 1107 -1.52 -44.56 -3.51
N ASN A 1108 -2.17 -43.40 -3.32
CA ASN A 1108 -1.96 -42.48 -2.19
C ASN A 1108 -2.94 -42.75 -1.04
N GLY A 1109 -4.11 -43.34 -1.36
CA GLY A 1109 -5.20 -43.62 -0.44
C GLY A 1109 -6.47 -42.81 -0.70
N ARG A 1110 -6.49 -41.95 -1.72
CA ARG A 1110 -7.70 -41.22 -2.15
C ARG A 1110 -8.71 -42.20 -2.74
N THR A 1111 -10.00 -41.98 -2.47
CA THR A 1111 -11.08 -42.85 -2.92
C THR A 1111 -12.24 -42.08 -3.51
N ALA A 1112 -12.93 -42.67 -4.48
CA ALA A 1112 -14.18 -42.17 -5.03
C ALA A 1112 -15.13 -43.34 -5.34
N ARG A 1113 -16.43 -43.19 -5.07
CA ARG A 1113 -17.43 -44.26 -5.25
C ARG A 1113 -18.30 -44.00 -6.47
N SER A 1114 -18.65 -45.07 -7.19
CA SER A 1114 -19.63 -45.00 -8.27
C SER A 1114 -21.01 -44.60 -7.75
N ALA A 1115 -21.87 -44.08 -8.64
CA ALA A 1115 -23.31 -44.17 -8.44
C ALA A 1115 -23.70 -45.62 -8.07
N ALA A 1116 -24.64 -45.79 -7.14
CA ALA A 1116 -25.16 -47.11 -6.80
C ALA A 1116 -26.09 -47.62 -7.91
N ALA A 1117 -25.82 -48.83 -8.40
CA ALA A 1117 -26.57 -49.45 -9.47
C ALA A 1117 -27.48 -50.57 -8.94
N LEU A 1118 -28.66 -50.72 -9.56
CA LEU A 1118 -29.63 -51.76 -9.24
C LEU A 1118 -29.93 -52.64 -10.46
N PHE A 1119 -30.05 -53.96 -10.25
CA PHE A 1119 -30.53 -54.90 -11.27
C PHE A 1119 -31.44 -55.99 -10.68
N ASP A 1120 -32.32 -56.54 -11.51
CA ASP A 1120 -33.26 -57.61 -11.13
C ASP A 1120 -32.85 -58.96 -11.69
N VAL A 1121 -32.72 -59.99 -10.83
CA VAL A 1121 -32.53 -61.37 -11.30
C VAL A 1121 -33.89 -62.00 -11.61
N PRO A 1122 -34.23 -62.29 -12.88
CA PRO A 1122 -35.58 -62.71 -13.29
C PRO A 1122 -35.91 -64.13 -12.81
N GLY A 1123 -37.20 -64.50 -12.84
CA GLY A 1123 -37.66 -65.83 -12.46
C GLY A 1123 -37.10 -66.95 -13.37
N ARG A 1124 -36.84 -68.13 -12.78
CA ARG A 1124 -36.14 -69.27 -13.43
C ARG A 1124 -36.55 -69.53 -14.89
N GLY A 1125 -35.61 -69.21 -15.79
CA GLY A 1125 -35.76 -69.37 -17.24
C GLY A 1125 -36.52 -68.20 -17.89
N GLY A 1126 -36.16 -66.96 -17.53
CA GLY A 1126 -36.69 -65.74 -18.15
C GLY A 1126 -38.19 -65.51 -17.90
N ARG A 1127 -38.64 -65.66 -16.64
CA ARG A 1127 -40.02 -65.42 -16.24
C ARG A 1127 -40.14 -64.14 -15.43
N GLU A 1128 -41.27 -63.45 -15.60
CA GLU A 1128 -41.75 -62.46 -14.64
C GLU A 1128 -41.91 -63.12 -13.25
N CYS A 1129 -41.72 -62.32 -12.21
CA CYS A 1129 -41.93 -62.68 -10.81
C CYS A 1129 -43.32 -62.19 -10.35
N ASP A 1130 -43.95 -62.95 -9.45
CA ASP A 1130 -45.31 -62.68 -8.89
C ASP A 1130 -45.25 -61.76 -7.65
#